data_AF-A0A346SPM6-F1
#
_entry.id   AF-A0A346SPM6-F1
#
_cell.length_a   1.000
_cell.length_b   1.000
_cell.length_c   1.000
_cell.angle_alpha   90.00
_cell.angle_beta   90.00
_cell.angle_gamma   90.00
#
_symmetry.space_group_name_H-M   'P 1'
#
loop_
_entity.id
_entity.type
_entity.pdbx_description
1 polymer ?
#
loop_
_entity_poly.entity_id
_entity_poly.type
_entity_poly.pdbx_seq_one_letter_code
_entity_poly.pdbx_strand_id
1 'polypeptide(L)'
;MMLQFESVVATGSTALDSGIGDTALKTLNGNTYLYTVTGPGGGVAVWRLAEGALPQLVDTEYYSGSITFQVGRSATPITLAGTEQIALDINTAVGLVGYDVNADGTIGSLKETGTLNGGGDISAIVQFSLGSSDVLAMAHEDTDNIGTYHVNANGTLSLAGLIAGTADAMQTLRSGSEHFLISSDAATNSVATYRIDSGTGTLTEINNDSALGTLGVSTPTDVETVEAYGKSWVVVAGSGSNSLSVLQLNSDESLKTTDHVLDTLHTRFESVQDLAVIDVNGRVFVVAGGGDDGLSLFTLTLEGQLVHLDSFADTVASGLQNVESISVAHVGDELQIFVTSQQDAGVTVLTVPVDDLGAVRKGFGTVNGSASDDILSGSILDTTLLGGAGDDILIAGKGATTMSGGAGADIFVMQSGSGLTTITDFQAGLDRLDMFDYLLLRSPQQLTFTSTANGAQIEYRGETVQVQSASGGALTSTDIFGAGFAGPDHIPVDFGDLGGQTPGSSDGLVGQITVDSEAANPGLTDAEIRFTPDGGGTVSATAGDQGRFDLELPDGTFPGVLDITKHYSTASGKIDALDALQVLRISVGLDPTWGPATAENLIAADVNRDGTVNALDALAILQAAVGQPTAHDPEWVFLDENADLSGITKDDVAYQTGIDAVALDGVINADMTSILLGNLEAT
;
A
#
# COMPACT_ATOMS: atom_id res chain seq x y z
N MET A 1 11.86 -3.83 -19.80
CA MET A 1 10.86 -4.93 -19.68
C MET A 1 9.56 -4.63 -20.45
N MET A 2 9.09 -5.53 -21.33
CA MET A 2 7.85 -5.36 -22.14
C MET A 2 7.08 -6.67 -22.27
N LEU A 3 5.77 -6.59 -22.49
CA LEU A 3 4.88 -7.72 -22.77
C LEU A 3 5.10 -8.24 -24.21
N GLN A 4 5.32 -9.54 -24.35
CA GLN A 4 5.53 -10.19 -25.65
C GLN A 4 4.42 -11.20 -25.91
N PHE A 5 3.66 -11.03 -26.99
CA PHE A 5 2.64 -12.00 -27.39
C PHE A 5 3.27 -13.20 -28.09
N GLU A 6 3.01 -14.40 -27.56
CA GLU A 6 3.54 -15.65 -28.10
C GLU A 6 2.51 -16.38 -28.95
N SER A 7 1.33 -16.69 -28.39
CA SER A 7 0.30 -17.44 -29.09
C SER A 7 -1.05 -17.44 -28.35
N VAL A 8 -2.07 -17.97 -29.01
CA VAL A 8 -3.31 -18.44 -28.36
C VAL A 8 -3.30 -19.96 -28.42
N VAL A 9 -3.25 -20.63 -27.27
CA VAL A 9 -3.27 -22.10 -27.16
C VAL A 9 -4.70 -22.59 -26.92
N ALA A 10 -5.03 -23.75 -27.51
CA ALA A 10 -6.38 -24.32 -27.45
C ALA A 10 -6.33 -25.85 -27.52
N THR A 11 -7.30 -26.51 -26.90
CA THR A 11 -7.43 -27.97 -26.87
C THR A 11 -7.91 -28.52 -28.21
N GLY A 12 -8.57 -27.68 -29.02
CA GLY A 12 -9.26 -28.06 -30.25
C GLY A 12 -10.70 -28.51 -30.00
N SER A 13 -11.20 -28.39 -28.76
CA SER A 13 -12.56 -28.68 -28.35
C SER A 13 -13.25 -27.39 -27.91
N THR A 14 -14.27 -26.94 -28.66
CA THR A 14 -15.05 -25.74 -28.32
C THR A 14 -15.60 -25.74 -26.89
N ALA A 15 -15.95 -26.92 -26.35
CA ALA A 15 -16.45 -27.04 -24.97
C ALA A 15 -15.38 -26.80 -23.88
N LEU A 16 -14.09 -26.82 -24.23
CA LEU A 16 -12.97 -26.56 -23.32
C LEU A 16 -12.23 -25.26 -23.67
N ASP A 17 -12.43 -24.75 -24.89
CA ASP A 17 -11.75 -23.56 -25.41
C ASP A 17 -12.60 -22.29 -25.28
N SER A 18 -13.93 -22.39 -25.20
CA SER A 18 -14.82 -21.23 -25.12
C SER A 18 -15.47 -21.13 -23.73
N GLY A 19 -15.55 -19.91 -23.19
CA GLY A 19 -16.13 -19.69 -21.87
C GLY A 19 -15.25 -20.23 -20.74
N ILE A 20 -13.92 -20.20 -20.92
CA ILE A 20 -12.96 -20.48 -19.85
C ILE A 20 -13.13 -19.35 -18.84
N GLY A 21 -13.63 -19.66 -17.66
CA GLY A 21 -13.99 -18.68 -16.64
C GLY A 21 -12.91 -18.45 -15.59
N ASP A 22 -11.97 -19.37 -15.48
CA ASP A 22 -10.90 -19.26 -14.49
C ASP A 22 -9.68 -20.06 -14.94
N THR A 23 -8.53 -19.61 -14.45
CA THR A 23 -7.22 -20.23 -14.64
C THR A 23 -6.52 -20.39 -13.30
N ALA A 24 -5.93 -21.55 -13.08
CA ALA A 24 -5.24 -21.84 -11.83
C ALA A 24 -3.88 -22.49 -12.06
N LEU A 25 -2.90 -22.10 -11.24
CA LEU A 25 -1.53 -22.64 -11.31
C LEU A 25 -1.25 -23.58 -10.15
N LYS A 26 -0.57 -24.69 -10.43
CA LYS A 26 -0.04 -25.59 -9.39
C LYS A 26 1.33 -26.14 -9.78
N THR A 27 2.27 -26.09 -8.84
CA THR A 27 3.58 -26.74 -9.00
C THR A 27 3.58 -28.11 -8.32
N LEU A 28 3.86 -29.15 -9.09
CA LEU A 28 3.90 -30.55 -8.64
C LEU A 28 5.21 -31.19 -9.09
N ASN A 29 5.96 -31.76 -8.14
CA ASN A 29 7.24 -32.43 -8.40
C ASN A 29 8.21 -31.59 -9.27
N GLY A 30 8.23 -30.27 -9.06
CA GLY A 30 9.08 -29.32 -9.78
C GLY A 30 8.61 -28.96 -11.20
N ASN A 31 7.39 -29.34 -11.59
CA ASN A 31 6.76 -28.87 -12.83
C ASN A 31 5.55 -28.02 -12.49
N THR A 32 5.40 -26.89 -13.19
CA THR A 32 4.23 -26.02 -13.07
C THR A 32 3.20 -26.41 -14.11
N TYR A 33 1.95 -26.50 -13.66
CA TYR A 33 0.78 -26.80 -14.48
C TYR A 33 -0.23 -25.67 -14.39
N LEU A 34 -0.81 -25.32 -15.53
CA LEU A 34 -1.95 -24.44 -15.66
C LEU A 34 -3.21 -25.30 -15.85
N TYR A 35 -4.24 -25.01 -15.07
CA TYR A 35 -5.56 -25.61 -15.16
C TYR A 35 -6.51 -24.55 -15.70
N THR A 36 -7.23 -24.87 -16.77
CA THR A 36 -8.25 -23.97 -17.33
C THR A 36 -9.62 -24.60 -17.14
N VAL A 37 -10.55 -23.83 -16.58
CA VAL A 37 -11.87 -24.33 -16.18
C VAL A 37 -12.95 -23.57 -16.94
N THR A 38 -13.87 -24.33 -17.54
CA THR A 38 -15.01 -23.78 -18.31
C THR A 38 -16.31 -23.93 -17.53
N GLY A 39 -17.36 -23.22 -17.95
CA GLY A 39 -18.68 -23.30 -17.32
C GLY A 39 -19.53 -24.54 -17.70
N PRO A 40 -20.86 -24.46 -17.50
CA PRO A 40 -21.78 -25.56 -17.78
C PRO A 40 -21.62 -26.21 -19.17
N GLY A 41 -21.51 -27.53 -19.19
CA GLY A 41 -21.29 -28.33 -20.41
C GLY A 41 -19.82 -28.46 -20.83
N GLY A 42 -18.89 -27.87 -20.09
CA GLY A 42 -17.46 -27.91 -20.34
C GLY A 42 -16.68 -28.95 -19.54
N GLY A 43 -15.51 -28.55 -19.05
CA GLY A 43 -14.56 -29.36 -18.32
C GLY A 43 -13.30 -28.59 -17.90
N VAL A 44 -12.28 -29.37 -17.52
CA VAL A 44 -10.95 -28.91 -17.12
C VAL A 44 -9.95 -29.32 -18.20
N ALA A 45 -9.04 -28.44 -18.58
CA ALA A 45 -7.86 -28.79 -19.36
C ALA A 45 -6.58 -28.47 -18.59
N VAL A 46 -5.56 -29.31 -18.76
CA VAL A 46 -4.29 -29.23 -18.02
C VAL A 46 -3.15 -29.00 -18.98
N TRP A 47 -2.38 -27.96 -18.72
CA TRP A 47 -1.24 -27.56 -19.53
C TRP A 47 0.01 -27.60 -18.67
N ARG A 48 1.06 -28.28 -19.15
CA ARG A 48 2.37 -28.24 -18.50
C ARG A 48 3.17 -27.08 -19.06
N LEU A 49 3.72 -26.27 -18.16
CA LEU A 49 4.57 -25.14 -18.51
C LEU A 49 6.01 -25.61 -18.71
N ALA A 50 6.71 -24.92 -19.59
CA ALA A 50 8.13 -25.13 -19.85
C ALA A 50 8.75 -23.82 -20.34
N GLU A 51 9.98 -23.56 -19.92
CA GLU A 51 10.76 -22.38 -20.29
C GLU A 51 10.93 -22.29 -21.81
N GLY A 52 10.68 -21.11 -22.37
CA GLY A 52 10.87 -20.83 -23.80
C GLY A 52 10.00 -21.66 -24.73
N ALA A 53 8.90 -22.22 -24.22
CA ALA A 53 7.97 -23.04 -24.98
C ALA A 53 6.52 -22.75 -24.58
N LEU A 54 5.62 -22.84 -25.56
CA LEU A 54 4.19 -22.74 -25.30
C LEU A 54 3.72 -23.85 -24.34
N PRO A 55 2.70 -23.58 -23.50
CA PRO A 55 2.08 -24.58 -22.64
C PRO A 55 1.69 -25.84 -23.43
N GLN A 56 2.07 -27.01 -22.89
CA GLN A 56 1.81 -28.29 -23.53
C GLN A 56 0.57 -28.93 -22.91
N LEU A 57 -0.47 -29.18 -23.72
CA LEU A 57 -1.66 -29.89 -23.26
C LEU A 57 -1.27 -31.30 -22.79
N VAL A 58 -1.54 -31.60 -21.53
CA VAL A 58 -1.25 -32.90 -20.90
C VAL A 58 -2.51 -33.74 -20.75
N ASP A 59 -3.62 -33.10 -20.38
CA ASP A 59 -4.86 -33.81 -20.07
C ASP A 59 -6.09 -32.92 -20.26
N THR A 60 -7.24 -33.57 -20.41
CA THR A 60 -8.56 -32.93 -20.47
C THR A 60 -9.59 -33.82 -19.80
N GLU A 61 -10.41 -33.26 -18.93
CA GLU A 61 -11.52 -33.97 -18.29
C GLU A 61 -12.82 -33.19 -18.46
N TYR A 62 -13.82 -33.80 -19.10
CA TYR A 62 -15.15 -33.21 -19.21
C TYR A 62 -15.93 -33.43 -17.93
N TYR A 63 -16.77 -32.46 -17.56
CA TYR A 63 -17.61 -32.61 -16.39
C TYR A 63 -18.52 -33.84 -16.49
N SER A 64 -18.49 -34.66 -15.45
CA SER A 64 -19.41 -35.79 -15.33
C SER A 64 -20.88 -35.32 -15.36
N GLY A 65 -21.78 -36.19 -15.82
CA GLY A 65 -23.20 -35.85 -15.97
C GLY A 65 -23.89 -35.41 -14.66
N SER A 66 -23.31 -35.68 -13.48
CA SER A 66 -23.83 -35.22 -12.19
C SER A 66 -23.54 -33.76 -11.88
N ILE A 67 -22.47 -33.18 -12.43
CA ILE A 67 -22.07 -31.78 -12.16
C ILE A 67 -22.08 -30.90 -13.41
N THR A 68 -22.18 -31.47 -14.62
CA THR A 68 -21.98 -30.75 -15.90
C THR A 68 -22.82 -29.48 -16.08
N PHE A 69 -24.00 -29.37 -15.47
CA PHE A 69 -24.85 -28.15 -15.53
C PHE A 69 -24.94 -27.41 -14.20
N GLN A 70 -24.04 -27.72 -13.27
CA GLN A 70 -24.01 -27.20 -11.91
C GLN A 70 -22.68 -26.51 -11.58
N VAL A 71 -21.66 -26.67 -12.43
CA VAL A 71 -20.39 -25.96 -12.25
C VAL A 71 -20.62 -24.49 -12.55
N GLY A 72 -20.17 -23.64 -11.65
CA GLY A 72 -19.98 -22.23 -11.90
C GLY A 72 -18.84 -22.03 -12.88
N ARG A 73 -17.85 -21.22 -12.51
CA ARG A 73 -16.72 -20.89 -13.41
C ARG A 73 -15.37 -20.78 -12.73
N SER A 74 -15.31 -20.86 -11.39
CA SER A 74 -14.05 -20.79 -10.63
C SER A 74 -13.48 -22.16 -10.28
N ALA A 75 -12.16 -22.21 -10.14
CA ALA A 75 -11.42 -23.37 -9.71
C ALA A 75 -10.19 -23.02 -8.87
N THR A 76 -10.08 -23.61 -7.68
CA THR A 76 -8.98 -23.33 -6.76
C THR A 76 -8.17 -24.61 -6.47
N PRO A 77 -6.84 -24.60 -6.65
CA PRO A 77 -5.99 -25.70 -6.20
C PRO A 77 -5.94 -25.78 -4.68
N ILE A 78 -6.25 -26.95 -4.13
CA ILE A 78 -6.23 -27.20 -2.68
C ILE A 78 -5.56 -28.53 -2.37
N THR A 79 -5.15 -28.71 -1.12
CA THR A 79 -4.58 -29.96 -0.62
C THR A 79 -5.43 -30.50 0.53
N LEU A 80 -6.01 -31.68 0.36
CA LEU A 80 -6.79 -32.37 1.41
C LEU A 80 -6.05 -33.63 1.87
N ALA A 81 -5.55 -33.60 3.12
CA ALA A 81 -4.80 -34.71 3.72
C ALA A 81 -3.64 -35.24 2.83
N GLY A 82 -2.90 -34.31 2.20
CA GLY A 82 -1.80 -34.62 1.28
C GLY A 82 -2.23 -35.10 -0.11
N THR A 83 -3.52 -35.07 -0.43
CA THR A 83 -4.04 -35.28 -1.78
C THR A 83 -4.31 -33.92 -2.41
N GLU A 84 -3.70 -33.64 -3.55
CA GLU A 84 -3.94 -32.43 -4.33
C GLU A 84 -5.28 -32.53 -5.05
N GLN A 85 -6.03 -31.44 -5.10
CA GLN A 85 -7.29 -31.34 -5.82
C GLN A 85 -7.43 -29.97 -6.50
N ILE A 86 -8.21 -29.93 -7.57
CA ILE A 86 -8.81 -28.69 -8.07
C ILE A 86 -10.25 -28.66 -7.56
N ALA A 87 -10.51 -27.80 -6.57
CA ALA A 87 -11.86 -27.53 -6.09
C ALA A 87 -12.61 -26.73 -7.15
N LEU A 88 -13.89 -27.04 -7.34
CA LEU A 88 -14.78 -26.38 -8.28
C LEU A 88 -15.91 -25.71 -7.51
N ASP A 89 -16.31 -24.54 -7.98
CA ASP A 89 -17.58 -23.94 -7.58
C ASP A 89 -18.76 -24.73 -8.20
N ILE A 90 -19.67 -25.24 -7.36
CA ILE A 90 -20.81 -26.06 -7.76
C ILE A 90 -22.09 -25.61 -7.04
N ASN A 91 -23.01 -24.99 -7.77
CA ASN A 91 -24.24 -24.33 -7.25
C ASN A 91 -25.23 -25.21 -6.48
N THR A 92 -25.11 -26.54 -6.53
CA THR A 92 -26.02 -27.46 -5.81
C THR A 92 -25.30 -28.39 -4.86
N ALA A 93 -24.00 -28.20 -4.69
CA ALA A 93 -23.22 -29.03 -3.81
C ALA A 93 -23.57 -28.74 -2.35
N VAL A 94 -23.47 -29.79 -1.53
CA VAL A 94 -23.61 -29.64 -0.07
C VAL A 94 -22.26 -29.75 0.62
N GLY A 95 -21.26 -30.31 -0.05
CA GLY A 95 -19.85 -30.32 0.35
C GLY A 95 -18.96 -29.64 -0.68
N LEU A 96 -17.65 -29.64 -0.44
CA LEU A 96 -16.67 -29.17 -1.40
C LEU A 96 -16.46 -30.22 -2.49
N VAL A 97 -16.65 -29.84 -3.75
CA VAL A 97 -16.51 -30.73 -4.91
C VAL A 97 -15.22 -30.39 -5.65
N GLY A 98 -14.49 -31.41 -6.10
CA GLY A 98 -13.26 -31.19 -6.86
C GLY A 98 -12.72 -32.46 -7.48
N TYR A 99 -11.82 -32.32 -8.45
CA TYR A 99 -11.09 -33.46 -8.99
C TYR A 99 -9.78 -33.65 -8.25
N ASP A 100 -9.43 -34.90 -7.93
CA ASP A 100 -8.06 -35.24 -7.52
C ASP A 100 -7.08 -34.82 -8.61
N VAL A 101 -5.89 -34.38 -8.22
CA VAL A 101 -4.78 -34.06 -9.12
C VAL A 101 -3.66 -35.06 -8.89
N ASN A 102 -3.29 -35.78 -9.95
CA ASN A 102 -2.22 -36.75 -9.89
C ASN A 102 -0.85 -36.06 -9.81
N ALA A 103 0.16 -36.81 -9.36
CA ALA A 103 1.53 -36.31 -9.21
C ALA A 103 2.20 -35.81 -10.51
N ASP A 104 1.64 -36.17 -11.68
CA ASP A 104 2.07 -35.71 -13.00
C ASP A 104 1.19 -34.59 -13.57
N GLY A 105 0.32 -34.00 -12.74
CA GLY A 105 -0.59 -32.90 -13.08
C GLY A 105 -1.92 -33.33 -13.67
N THR A 106 -2.07 -34.58 -14.13
CA THR A 106 -3.29 -35.08 -14.78
C THR A 106 -4.49 -35.13 -13.82
N ILE A 107 -5.70 -35.07 -14.38
CA ILE A 107 -6.94 -35.08 -13.61
C ILE A 107 -7.28 -36.51 -13.18
N GLY A 108 -7.65 -36.64 -11.90
CA GLY A 108 -8.01 -37.87 -11.23
C GLY A 108 -9.52 -38.03 -11.06
N SER A 109 -9.91 -38.63 -9.94
CA SER A 109 -11.33 -38.90 -9.66
C SER A 109 -12.05 -37.66 -9.13
N LEU A 110 -13.31 -37.47 -9.53
CA LEU A 110 -14.20 -36.50 -8.89
C LEU A 110 -14.49 -36.92 -7.44
N LYS A 111 -14.38 -35.96 -6.52
CA LYS A 111 -14.65 -36.10 -5.09
C LYS A 111 -15.64 -35.03 -4.66
N GLU A 112 -16.41 -35.37 -3.63
CA GLU A 112 -17.16 -34.42 -2.82
C GLU A 112 -16.88 -34.74 -1.36
N THR A 113 -16.66 -33.72 -0.54
CA THR A 113 -16.52 -33.91 0.90
C THR A 113 -17.86 -34.28 1.55
N GLY A 114 -17.87 -34.45 2.87
CA GLY A 114 -19.13 -34.43 3.62
C GLY A 114 -19.81 -33.06 3.54
N THR A 115 -21.07 -33.01 3.96
CA THR A 115 -21.84 -31.76 4.04
C THR A 115 -21.13 -30.71 4.90
N LEU A 116 -20.94 -29.53 4.32
CA LEU A 116 -20.40 -28.35 5.00
C LEU A 116 -21.52 -27.60 5.72
N ASN A 117 -21.17 -26.91 6.81
CA ASN A 117 -22.16 -26.16 7.58
C ASN A 117 -22.63 -24.89 6.86
N GLY A 118 -21.79 -24.31 6.01
CA GLY A 118 -22.12 -23.12 5.20
C GLY A 118 -22.74 -23.41 3.83
N GLY A 119 -22.82 -24.68 3.40
CA GLY A 119 -23.19 -25.04 2.02
C GLY A 119 -21.98 -25.39 1.16
N GLY A 120 -22.21 -25.98 -0.01
CA GLY A 120 -21.17 -26.35 -0.97
C GLY A 120 -21.07 -25.41 -2.18
N ASP A 121 -21.93 -24.39 -2.24
CA ASP A 121 -21.86 -23.29 -3.21
C ASP A 121 -20.87 -22.24 -2.69
N ILE A 122 -19.73 -22.06 -3.38
CA ILE A 122 -18.55 -21.37 -2.84
C ILE A 122 -18.02 -20.37 -3.86
N SER A 123 -18.02 -19.09 -3.49
CA SER A 123 -17.52 -18.01 -4.35
C SER A 123 -15.99 -17.86 -4.30
N ALA A 124 -15.39 -18.10 -3.13
CA ALA A 124 -13.94 -17.96 -2.92
C ALA A 124 -13.41 -18.97 -1.91
N ILE A 125 -12.18 -19.45 -2.13
CA ILE A 125 -11.47 -20.39 -1.27
C ILE A 125 -10.04 -19.93 -1.10
N VAL A 126 -9.55 -19.94 0.14
CA VAL A 126 -8.12 -19.84 0.41
C VAL A 126 -7.68 -20.88 1.43
N GLN A 127 -6.49 -21.43 1.22
CA GLN A 127 -5.90 -22.43 2.09
C GLN A 127 -4.63 -21.89 2.75
N PHE A 128 -4.50 -22.13 4.06
CA PHE A 128 -3.31 -21.78 4.83
C PHE A 128 -3.01 -22.84 5.89
N SER A 129 -1.76 -22.86 6.37
CA SER A 129 -1.31 -23.80 7.40
C SER A 129 -1.10 -23.11 8.74
N LEU A 130 -1.67 -23.69 9.80
CA LEU A 130 -1.46 -23.31 11.20
C LEU A 130 -0.62 -24.38 11.89
N GLY A 131 0.70 -24.18 11.94
CA GLY A 131 1.63 -25.19 12.43
C GLY A 131 1.62 -26.44 11.56
N SER A 132 1.03 -27.54 12.05
CA SER A 132 0.89 -28.80 11.29
C SER A 132 -0.52 -29.07 10.75
N SER A 133 -1.44 -28.13 10.95
CA SER A 133 -2.85 -28.28 10.57
C SER A 133 -3.16 -27.37 9.39
N ASP A 134 -3.69 -27.93 8.31
CA ASP A 134 -4.19 -27.12 7.18
C ASP A 134 -5.63 -26.67 7.46
N VAL A 135 -5.92 -25.43 7.06
CA VAL A 135 -7.22 -24.79 7.21
C VAL A 135 -7.65 -24.23 5.86
N LEU A 136 -8.92 -24.41 5.52
CA LEU A 136 -9.56 -23.71 4.42
C LEU A 136 -10.48 -22.63 4.99
N ALA A 137 -10.36 -21.40 4.47
CA ALA A 137 -11.40 -20.39 4.57
C ALA A 137 -12.21 -20.40 3.26
N MET A 138 -13.53 -20.41 3.38
CA MET A 138 -14.45 -20.50 2.24
C MET A 138 -15.60 -19.49 2.42
N ALA A 139 -15.87 -18.71 1.38
CA ALA A 139 -17.03 -17.82 1.33
C ALA A 139 -18.21 -18.58 0.72
N HIS A 140 -19.28 -18.73 1.50
CA HIS A 140 -20.42 -19.56 1.12
C HIS A 140 -21.56 -18.70 0.55
N GLU A 141 -21.94 -18.95 -0.71
CA GLU A 141 -23.03 -18.20 -1.38
C GLU A 141 -24.41 -18.52 -0.80
N ASP A 142 -24.62 -19.74 -0.30
CA ASP A 142 -25.91 -20.18 0.24
C ASP A 142 -26.31 -19.50 1.55
N THR A 143 -25.32 -19.04 2.34
CA THR A 143 -25.54 -18.64 3.73
C THR A 143 -25.00 -17.26 4.10
N ASP A 144 -24.38 -16.55 3.16
CA ASP A 144 -23.72 -15.26 3.40
C ASP A 144 -22.72 -15.32 4.58
N ASN A 145 -21.93 -16.40 4.65
CA ASN A 145 -20.90 -16.56 5.68
C ASN A 145 -19.56 -16.95 5.10
N ILE A 146 -18.49 -16.47 5.75
CA ILE A 146 -17.14 -17.01 5.59
C ILE A 146 -16.92 -18.06 6.68
N GLY A 147 -16.67 -19.30 6.26
CA GLY A 147 -16.41 -20.43 7.14
C GLY A 147 -14.96 -20.88 7.11
N THR A 148 -14.41 -21.21 8.27
CA THR A 148 -13.07 -21.80 8.40
C THR A 148 -13.17 -23.27 8.80
N TYR A 149 -12.37 -24.12 8.18
CA TYR A 149 -12.46 -25.57 8.32
C TYR A 149 -11.08 -26.21 8.42
N HIS A 150 -10.87 -27.01 9.46
CA HIS A 150 -9.67 -27.84 9.55
C HIS A 150 -9.74 -29.04 8.60
N VAL A 151 -8.64 -29.31 7.90
CA VAL A 151 -8.44 -30.51 7.10
C VAL A 151 -8.06 -31.67 8.02
N ASN A 152 -8.94 -32.66 8.11
CA ASN A 152 -8.67 -33.85 8.91
C ASN A 152 -7.77 -34.83 8.14
N ALA A 153 -7.09 -35.73 8.86
CA ALA A 153 -6.14 -36.70 8.28
C ALA A 153 -6.76 -37.69 7.25
N ASN A 154 -8.08 -37.78 7.17
CA ASN A 154 -8.84 -38.58 6.21
C ASN A 154 -9.38 -37.75 5.02
N GLY A 155 -9.03 -36.47 4.93
CA GLY A 155 -9.49 -35.53 3.90
C GLY A 155 -10.87 -34.92 4.16
N THR A 156 -11.54 -35.24 5.28
CA THR A 156 -12.81 -34.58 5.62
C THR A 156 -12.57 -33.22 6.27
N LEU A 157 -13.55 -32.32 6.18
CA LEU A 157 -13.48 -30.97 6.74
C LEU A 157 -14.28 -30.89 8.05
N SER A 158 -13.71 -30.23 9.06
CA SER A 158 -14.39 -29.94 10.33
C SER A 158 -14.39 -28.45 10.60
N LEU A 159 -15.58 -27.90 10.84
CA LEU A 159 -15.77 -26.47 11.08
C LEU A 159 -14.96 -25.99 12.29
N ALA A 160 -14.17 -24.95 12.08
CA ALA A 160 -13.47 -24.19 13.11
C ALA A 160 -14.32 -22.99 13.56
N GLY A 161 -14.83 -22.19 12.62
CA GLY A 161 -15.70 -21.04 12.92
C GLY A 161 -16.46 -20.53 11.70
N LEU A 162 -17.51 -19.74 11.96
CA LEU A 162 -18.29 -19.01 10.96
C LEU A 162 -18.33 -17.54 11.36
N ILE A 163 -18.19 -16.66 10.38
CA ILE A 163 -18.45 -15.23 10.50
C ILE A 163 -19.39 -14.80 9.36
N ALA A 164 -20.28 -13.86 9.63
CA ALA A 164 -21.15 -13.31 8.60
C ALA A 164 -20.31 -12.50 7.60
N GLY A 165 -20.54 -12.69 6.31
CA GLY A 165 -19.80 -12.03 5.26
C GLY A 165 -19.88 -12.78 3.94
N THR A 166 -19.81 -12.02 2.85
CA THR A 166 -19.66 -12.48 1.47
C THR A 166 -18.29 -12.07 0.95
N ALA A 167 -17.78 -12.78 -0.05
CA ALA A 167 -16.54 -12.40 -0.71
C ALA A 167 -16.54 -12.87 -2.17
N ASP A 168 -16.10 -11.99 -3.06
CA ASP A 168 -15.84 -12.31 -4.47
C ASP A 168 -14.43 -12.89 -4.62
N ALA A 169 -13.44 -12.34 -3.89
CA ALA A 169 -12.09 -12.88 -3.80
C ALA A 169 -11.59 -12.88 -2.35
N MET A 170 -10.65 -13.80 -2.06
CA MET A 170 -10.02 -13.94 -0.75
C MET A 170 -8.54 -14.30 -0.88
N GLN A 171 -7.71 -13.63 -0.09
CA GLN A 171 -6.27 -13.91 -0.03
C GLN A 171 -5.76 -13.92 1.40
N THR A 172 -4.70 -14.68 1.65
CA THR A 172 -4.03 -14.68 2.95
C THR A 172 -2.78 -13.82 2.92
N LEU A 173 -2.60 -13.01 3.95
CA LEU A 173 -1.43 -12.16 4.13
C LEU A 173 -0.85 -12.37 5.53
N ARG A 174 0.45 -12.16 5.71
CA ARG A 174 1.07 -12.14 7.04
C ARG A 174 1.56 -10.75 7.37
N SER A 175 1.60 -10.43 8.66
CA SER A 175 2.33 -9.29 9.20
C SER A 175 3.10 -9.78 10.42
N GLY A 176 4.42 -9.92 10.28
CA GLY A 176 5.26 -10.59 11.27
C GLY A 176 4.88 -12.08 11.45
N SER A 177 4.47 -12.46 12.66
CA SER A 177 4.00 -13.83 12.97
C SER A 177 2.50 -14.02 12.82
N GLU A 178 1.75 -12.93 12.64
CA GLU A 178 0.29 -12.96 12.59
C GLU A 178 -0.19 -13.24 11.16
N HIS A 179 -1.33 -13.93 11.07
CA HIS A 179 -1.96 -14.30 9.81
C HIS A 179 -3.28 -13.57 9.64
N PHE A 180 -3.52 -13.10 8.42
CA PHE A 180 -4.70 -12.34 8.06
C PHE A 180 -5.35 -12.95 6.82
N LEU A 181 -6.66 -12.78 6.74
CA LEU A 181 -7.47 -13.01 5.56
C LEU A 181 -7.95 -11.64 5.07
N ILE A 182 -7.71 -11.35 3.80
CA ILE A 182 -8.24 -10.18 3.11
C ILE A 182 -9.33 -10.67 2.16
N SER A 183 -10.46 -9.97 2.10
CA SER A 183 -11.52 -10.28 1.15
C SER A 183 -12.03 -9.04 0.45
N SER A 184 -12.40 -9.16 -0.82
CA SER A 184 -13.21 -8.18 -1.54
C SER A 184 -14.67 -8.61 -1.59
N ASP A 185 -15.58 -7.64 -1.60
CA ASP A 185 -17.00 -7.85 -1.84
C ASP A 185 -17.54 -6.74 -2.75
N ALA A 186 -17.83 -7.14 -3.99
CA ALA A 186 -18.36 -6.31 -5.06
C ALA A 186 -19.78 -5.83 -4.77
N ALA A 187 -20.60 -6.63 -4.09
CA ALA A 187 -21.98 -6.32 -3.77
C ALA A 187 -22.09 -5.24 -2.68
N THR A 188 -21.21 -5.29 -1.68
CA THR A 188 -21.17 -4.30 -0.60
C THR A 188 -20.20 -3.15 -0.84
N ASN A 189 -19.37 -3.21 -1.89
CA ASN A 189 -18.29 -2.27 -2.19
C ASN A 189 -17.27 -2.19 -1.05
N SER A 190 -16.87 -3.33 -0.50
CA SER A 190 -15.99 -3.38 0.66
C SER A 190 -14.76 -4.25 0.45
N VAL A 191 -13.70 -3.94 1.19
CA VAL A 191 -12.58 -4.84 1.43
C VAL A 191 -12.48 -5.02 2.92
N ALA A 192 -12.54 -6.28 3.37
CA ALA A 192 -12.50 -6.62 4.79
C ALA A 192 -11.16 -7.26 5.15
N THR A 193 -10.74 -7.07 6.40
CA THR A 193 -9.56 -7.69 6.98
C THR A 193 -9.99 -8.54 8.16
N TYR A 194 -9.55 -9.79 8.22
CA TYR A 194 -9.81 -10.68 9.35
C TYR A 194 -8.49 -11.18 9.92
N ARG A 195 -8.32 -11.04 11.24
CA ARG A 195 -7.26 -11.75 11.95
C ARG A 195 -7.62 -13.23 12.05
N ILE A 196 -6.67 -14.10 11.72
CA ILE A 196 -6.79 -15.55 11.85
C ILE A 196 -6.18 -15.95 13.19
N ASP A 197 -6.99 -16.56 14.07
CA ASP A 197 -6.48 -17.12 15.32
C ASP A 197 -5.51 -18.28 15.06
N SER A 198 -4.26 -18.16 15.49
CA SER A 198 -3.21 -19.13 15.19
C SER A 198 -3.40 -20.52 15.82
N GLY A 199 -4.25 -20.63 16.85
CA GLY A 199 -4.53 -21.91 17.53
C GLY A 199 -5.74 -22.65 16.99
N THR A 200 -6.74 -21.92 16.51
CA THR A 200 -8.06 -22.45 16.13
C THR A 200 -8.41 -22.21 14.67
N GLY A 201 -7.79 -21.24 14.01
CA GLY A 201 -8.12 -20.82 12.65
C GLY A 201 -9.41 -20.04 12.52
N THR A 202 -10.05 -19.65 13.62
CA THR A 202 -11.25 -18.79 13.57
C THR A 202 -10.91 -17.37 13.15
N LEU A 203 -11.83 -16.71 12.45
CA LEU A 203 -11.69 -15.33 11.97
C LEU A 203 -12.23 -14.32 12.98
N THR A 204 -11.53 -13.20 13.14
CA THR A 204 -12.03 -11.99 13.81
C THR A 204 -11.85 -10.80 12.89
N GLU A 205 -12.94 -10.14 12.52
CA GLU A 205 -12.91 -8.96 11.67
C GLU A 205 -12.18 -7.78 12.35
N ILE A 206 -11.37 -7.07 11.57
CA ILE A 206 -10.67 -5.84 11.92
C ILE A 206 -11.33 -4.70 11.15
N ASN A 207 -11.69 -3.63 11.85
CA ASN A 207 -12.29 -2.47 11.23
C ASN A 207 -11.23 -1.67 10.45
N ASN A 208 -11.30 -1.76 9.12
CA ASN A 208 -10.47 -1.01 8.18
C ASN A 208 -11.33 -0.21 7.17
N ASP A 209 -12.59 0.06 7.49
CA ASP A 209 -13.56 0.71 6.57
C ASP A 209 -13.05 2.06 6.03
N SER A 210 -12.23 2.77 6.81
CA SER A 210 -11.66 4.06 6.41
C SER A 210 -10.56 3.94 5.35
N ALA A 211 -9.92 2.78 5.19
CA ALA A 211 -8.75 2.63 4.33
C ALA A 211 -9.05 2.96 2.86
N LEU A 212 -10.25 2.59 2.39
CA LEU A 212 -10.72 2.85 1.03
C LEU A 212 -11.77 3.97 0.93
N GLY A 213 -12.26 4.47 2.08
CA GLY A 213 -13.45 5.32 2.15
C GLY A 213 -13.33 6.67 1.41
N THR A 214 -12.12 7.17 1.18
CA THR A 214 -11.86 8.45 0.48
C THR A 214 -11.50 8.29 -0.99
N LEU A 215 -11.14 7.07 -1.42
CA LEU A 215 -10.65 6.80 -2.77
C LEU A 215 -11.78 6.62 -3.78
N GLY A 216 -12.97 6.24 -3.29
CA GLY A 216 -14.12 5.95 -4.16
C GLY A 216 -13.97 4.64 -4.94
N VAL A 217 -13.24 3.67 -4.38
CA VAL A 217 -13.22 2.30 -4.92
C VAL A 217 -14.65 1.76 -4.98
N SER A 218 -15.07 1.34 -6.17
CA SER A 218 -16.39 0.79 -6.42
C SER A 218 -16.26 -0.60 -7.00
N THR A 219 -17.09 -1.51 -6.50
CA THR A 219 -17.20 -2.89 -6.98
C THR A 219 -15.83 -3.59 -6.99
N PRO A 220 -15.20 -3.76 -5.80
CA PRO A 220 -13.96 -4.49 -5.69
C PRO A 220 -14.22 -5.95 -6.05
N THR A 221 -13.66 -6.40 -7.18
CA THR A 221 -13.92 -7.74 -7.74
C THR A 221 -12.82 -8.71 -7.36
N ASP A 222 -11.60 -8.20 -7.17
CA ASP A 222 -10.45 -9.03 -6.85
C ASP A 222 -9.49 -8.34 -5.87
N VAL A 223 -8.77 -9.17 -5.12
CA VAL A 223 -7.69 -8.76 -4.20
C VAL A 223 -6.52 -9.70 -4.35
N GLU A 224 -5.33 -9.13 -4.45
CA GLU A 224 -4.08 -9.87 -4.42
C GLU A 224 -3.20 -9.39 -3.28
N THR A 225 -2.36 -10.28 -2.75
CA THR A 225 -1.49 -9.95 -1.60
C THR A 225 -0.07 -10.42 -1.81
N VAL A 226 0.89 -9.64 -1.31
CA VAL A 226 2.31 -10.00 -1.42
C VAL A 226 3.11 -9.47 -0.22
N GLU A 227 3.98 -10.33 0.31
CA GLU A 227 5.00 -9.95 1.29
C GLU A 227 6.29 -9.60 0.55
N ALA A 228 6.60 -8.31 0.44
CA ALA A 228 7.77 -7.82 -0.28
C ALA A 228 8.34 -6.56 0.36
N TYR A 229 9.65 -6.35 0.19
CA TYR A 229 10.35 -5.17 0.72
C TYR A 229 10.22 -4.99 2.24
N GLY A 230 10.03 -6.10 2.97
CA GLY A 230 9.82 -6.10 4.43
C GLY A 230 8.43 -5.62 4.87
N LYS A 231 7.48 -5.51 3.92
CA LYS A 231 6.11 -5.02 4.14
C LYS A 231 5.10 -6.00 3.57
N SER A 232 3.85 -5.81 3.99
CA SER A 232 2.71 -6.64 3.63
C SER A 232 1.75 -5.81 2.80
N TRP A 233 1.59 -6.17 1.53
CA TRP A 233 0.86 -5.40 0.55
C TRP A 233 -0.44 -6.08 0.15
N VAL A 234 -1.47 -5.27 -0.08
CA VAL A 234 -2.76 -5.64 -0.65
C VAL A 234 -2.95 -4.80 -1.91
N VAL A 235 -3.25 -5.44 -3.03
CA VAL A 235 -3.65 -4.78 -4.27
C VAL A 235 -5.13 -5.08 -4.50
N VAL A 236 -5.94 -4.04 -4.68
CA VAL A 236 -7.40 -4.15 -4.83
C VAL A 236 -7.79 -3.73 -6.24
N ALA A 237 -8.52 -4.59 -6.94
CA ALA A 237 -9.11 -4.31 -8.25
C ALA A 237 -10.54 -3.77 -8.09
N GLY A 238 -10.77 -2.51 -8.45
CA GLY A 238 -12.09 -1.87 -8.44
C GLY A 238 -12.67 -1.77 -9.85
N SER A 239 -13.54 -2.71 -10.22
CA SER A 239 -14.16 -2.74 -11.55
C SER A 239 -15.07 -1.51 -11.80
N GLY A 240 -15.93 -1.16 -10.83
CA GLY A 240 -16.86 -0.05 -10.99
C GLY A 240 -16.18 1.33 -11.01
N SER A 241 -14.98 1.43 -10.45
CA SER A 241 -14.17 2.65 -10.39
C SER A 241 -13.02 2.68 -11.40
N ASN A 242 -12.84 1.63 -12.21
CA ASN A 242 -11.72 1.48 -13.16
C ASN A 242 -10.36 1.72 -12.49
N SER A 243 -10.14 1.10 -11.33
CA SER A 243 -9.03 1.48 -10.45
C SER A 243 -8.26 0.31 -9.88
N LEU A 244 -6.97 0.51 -9.63
CA LEU A 244 -6.16 -0.32 -8.74
C LEU A 244 -5.79 0.49 -7.51
N SER A 245 -5.93 -0.09 -6.32
CA SER A 245 -5.48 0.51 -5.06
C SER A 245 -4.44 -0.36 -4.40
N VAL A 246 -3.37 0.24 -3.88
CA VAL A 246 -2.36 -0.47 -3.08
C VAL A 246 -2.45 -0.02 -1.64
N LEU A 247 -2.49 -1.00 -0.73
CA LEU A 247 -2.53 -0.79 0.70
C LEU A 247 -1.42 -1.56 1.39
N GLN A 248 -0.85 -0.94 2.42
CA GLN A 248 0.04 -1.58 3.38
C GLN A 248 -0.75 -2.04 4.59
N LEU A 249 -0.62 -3.31 4.96
CA LEU A 249 -1.04 -3.79 6.28
C LEU A 249 0.06 -3.49 7.30
N ASN A 250 -0.23 -2.56 8.21
CA ASN A 250 0.69 -2.14 9.25
C ASN A 250 0.74 -3.14 10.41
N SER A 251 1.76 -3.02 11.26
CA SER A 251 1.92 -3.87 12.45
C SER A 251 0.83 -3.66 13.51
N ASP A 252 0.11 -2.54 13.45
CA ASP A 252 -1.05 -2.25 14.30
C ASP A 252 -2.38 -2.77 13.72
N GLU A 253 -2.30 -3.62 12.68
CA GLU A 253 -3.42 -4.23 11.97
C GLU A 253 -4.24 -3.25 11.08
N SER A 254 -3.84 -1.97 11.01
CA SER A 254 -4.48 -0.98 10.13
C SER A 254 -4.05 -1.16 8.66
N LEU A 255 -4.99 -0.94 7.74
CA LEU A 255 -4.68 -0.79 6.31
C LEU A 255 -4.46 0.69 5.96
N LYS A 256 -3.27 1.00 5.45
CA LYS A 256 -2.92 2.33 4.94
C LYS A 256 -2.79 2.27 3.42
N THR A 257 -3.61 3.03 2.71
CA THR A 257 -3.47 3.17 1.26
C THR A 257 -2.17 3.93 0.93
N THR A 258 -1.36 3.35 0.04
CA THR A 258 -0.10 3.93 -0.45
C THR A 258 -0.18 4.39 -1.89
N ASP A 259 -1.09 3.82 -2.68
CA ASP A 259 -1.31 4.27 -4.06
C ASP A 259 -2.75 4.00 -4.51
N HIS A 260 -3.22 4.82 -5.44
CA HIS A 260 -4.52 4.65 -6.07
C HIS A 260 -4.43 5.17 -7.50
N VAL A 261 -4.62 4.27 -8.47
CA VAL A 261 -4.46 4.57 -9.89
C VAL A 261 -5.76 4.31 -10.64
N LEU A 262 -6.10 5.21 -11.56
CA LEU A 262 -7.24 5.07 -12.45
C LEU A 262 -6.78 4.73 -13.86
N ASP A 263 -7.61 3.92 -14.52
CA ASP A 263 -7.41 3.58 -15.92
C ASP A 263 -7.46 4.83 -16.81
N THR A 264 -6.64 4.81 -17.86
CA THR A 264 -6.63 5.78 -18.95
C THR A 264 -6.61 5.04 -20.29
N LEU A 265 -6.78 5.76 -21.40
CA LEU A 265 -6.69 5.17 -22.74
C LEU A 265 -5.34 4.51 -23.10
N HIS A 266 -4.30 4.71 -22.28
CA HIS A 266 -2.99 4.08 -22.45
C HIS A 266 -2.84 2.78 -21.67
N THR A 267 -3.56 2.66 -20.56
CA THR A 267 -3.66 1.43 -19.80
C THR A 267 -4.81 0.57 -20.34
N ARG A 268 -4.95 -0.64 -19.82
CA ARG A 268 -5.88 -1.67 -20.32
C ARG A 268 -6.60 -2.39 -19.18
N PHE A 269 -7.02 -1.63 -18.18
CA PHE A 269 -7.70 -2.17 -17.01
C PHE A 269 -9.01 -1.44 -16.70
N GLU A 270 -9.68 -0.85 -17.70
CA GLU A 270 -11.05 -0.35 -17.51
C GLU A 270 -11.92 -1.50 -17.01
N SER A 271 -12.76 -1.28 -16.00
CA SER A 271 -13.58 -2.35 -15.41
C SER A 271 -12.76 -3.59 -15.06
N VAL A 272 -11.68 -3.42 -14.29
CA VAL A 272 -10.73 -4.47 -13.89
C VAL A 272 -11.46 -5.78 -13.59
N GLN A 273 -11.18 -6.82 -14.38
CA GLN A 273 -11.88 -8.09 -14.30
C GLN A 273 -11.07 -9.10 -13.50
N ASP A 274 -9.75 -9.10 -13.70
CA ASP A 274 -8.83 -9.94 -12.96
C ASP A 274 -7.46 -9.26 -12.78
N LEU A 275 -6.73 -9.70 -11.76
CA LEU A 275 -5.45 -9.17 -11.33
C LEU A 275 -4.54 -10.33 -10.92
N ALA A 276 -3.25 -10.22 -11.20
CA ALA A 276 -2.26 -11.18 -10.73
C ALA A 276 -1.03 -10.46 -10.18
N VAL A 277 -0.54 -10.91 -9.02
CA VAL A 277 0.66 -10.38 -8.37
C VAL A 277 1.68 -11.49 -8.18
N ILE A 278 2.94 -11.21 -8.52
CA ILE A 278 4.04 -12.16 -8.33
C ILE A 278 5.32 -11.45 -7.90
N ASP A 279 6.00 -12.00 -6.88
CA ASP A 279 7.38 -11.62 -6.54
C ASP A 279 8.35 -12.57 -7.24
N VAL A 280 9.25 -12.00 -8.05
CA VAL A 280 10.35 -12.71 -8.69
C VAL A 280 11.66 -12.03 -8.34
N ASN A 281 12.54 -12.79 -7.67
CA ASN A 281 13.88 -12.34 -7.27
C ASN A 281 13.89 -11.02 -6.47
N GLY A 282 12.82 -10.77 -5.68
CA GLY A 282 12.68 -9.55 -4.88
C GLY A 282 12.15 -8.36 -5.67
N ARG A 283 11.54 -8.59 -6.83
CA ARG A 283 10.78 -7.59 -7.59
C ARG A 283 9.36 -8.05 -7.76
N VAL A 284 8.43 -7.19 -7.36
CA VAL A 284 7.00 -7.45 -7.47
C VAL A 284 6.46 -6.92 -8.80
N PHE A 285 5.77 -7.78 -9.53
CA PHE A 285 5.02 -7.46 -10.73
C PHE A 285 3.52 -7.56 -10.46
N VAL A 286 2.77 -6.67 -11.10
CA VAL A 286 1.32 -6.63 -11.04
C VAL A 286 0.79 -6.60 -12.47
N VAL A 287 -0.08 -7.54 -12.82
CA VAL A 287 -0.74 -7.61 -14.14
C VAL A 287 -2.23 -7.40 -13.92
N ALA A 288 -2.82 -6.44 -14.63
CA ALA A 288 -4.24 -6.17 -14.58
C ALA A 288 -4.83 -6.22 -15.99
N GLY A 289 -6.03 -6.78 -16.12
CA GLY A 289 -6.79 -6.83 -17.37
C GLY A 289 -8.23 -6.39 -17.17
N GLY A 290 -8.77 -5.72 -18.17
CA GLY A 290 -10.06 -5.06 -18.11
C GLY A 290 -11.01 -5.36 -19.27
N GLY A 291 -12.14 -4.67 -19.25
CA GLY A 291 -13.14 -4.59 -20.32
C GLY A 291 -12.79 -3.64 -21.46
N ASP A 292 -11.63 -3.00 -21.46
CA ASP A 292 -11.10 -2.22 -22.60
C ASP A 292 -10.08 -3.00 -23.45
N ASP A 293 -10.22 -4.32 -23.41
CA ASP A 293 -9.59 -5.29 -24.31
C ASP A 293 -8.05 -5.24 -24.27
N GLY A 294 -7.44 -5.71 -23.18
CA GLY A 294 -5.98 -5.80 -23.07
C GLY A 294 -5.46 -6.03 -21.66
N LEU A 295 -4.16 -5.79 -21.49
CA LEU A 295 -3.43 -5.93 -20.22
C LEU A 295 -2.56 -4.72 -19.93
N SER A 296 -2.40 -4.38 -18.66
CA SER A 296 -1.37 -3.47 -18.16
C SER A 296 -0.46 -4.19 -17.17
N LEU A 297 0.84 -3.96 -17.35
CA LEU A 297 1.90 -4.48 -16.48
C LEU A 297 2.46 -3.33 -15.64
N PHE A 298 2.62 -3.58 -14.35
CA PHE A 298 3.23 -2.67 -13.38
C PHE A 298 4.31 -3.39 -12.57
N THR A 299 5.18 -2.61 -11.95
CA THR A 299 5.97 -3.06 -10.80
C THR A 299 5.61 -2.26 -9.55
N LEU A 300 5.68 -2.91 -8.39
CA LEU A 300 5.46 -2.28 -7.10
C LEU A 300 6.79 -1.78 -6.51
N THR A 301 6.83 -0.52 -6.05
CA THR A 301 7.99 0.08 -5.39
C THR A 301 8.05 -0.26 -3.89
N LEU A 302 9.16 0.09 -3.22
CA LEU A 302 9.33 -0.13 -1.77
C LEU A 302 8.35 0.70 -0.91
N GLU A 303 7.84 1.78 -1.49
CA GLU A 303 6.87 2.70 -0.90
C GLU A 303 5.43 2.32 -1.23
N GLY A 304 5.21 1.28 -2.04
CA GLY A 304 3.86 0.82 -2.36
C GLY A 304 3.19 1.57 -3.51
N GLN A 305 3.99 2.18 -4.39
CA GLN A 305 3.52 2.83 -5.62
C GLN A 305 3.60 1.85 -6.80
N LEU A 306 2.62 1.90 -7.71
CA LEU A 306 2.65 1.18 -8.98
C LEU A 306 3.35 2.02 -10.03
N VAL A 307 4.42 1.49 -10.61
CA VAL A 307 5.06 2.06 -11.80
C VAL A 307 4.62 1.27 -13.01
N HIS A 308 3.90 1.91 -13.93
CA HIS A 308 3.48 1.30 -15.18
C HIS A 308 4.71 0.89 -16.01
N LEU A 309 4.77 -0.33 -16.50
CA LEU A 309 5.86 -0.81 -17.34
C LEU A 309 5.43 -0.83 -18.81
N ASP A 310 4.32 -1.49 -19.11
CA ASP A 310 3.85 -1.69 -20.46
C ASP A 310 2.34 -1.98 -20.50
N SER A 311 1.72 -1.78 -21.66
CA SER A 311 0.34 -2.16 -21.90
C SER A 311 0.19 -2.82 -23.27
N PHE A 312 -0.56 -3.93 -23.30
CA PHE A 312 -0.81 -4.71 -24.50
C PHE A 312 -2.30 -4.69 -24.84
N ALA A 313 -2.65 -4.05 -25.96
CA ALA A 313 -4.03 -3.97 -26.44
C ALA A 313 -4.42 -5.20 -27.28
N ASP A 314 -5.71 -5.52 -27.29
CA ASP A 314 -6.26 -6.59 -28.11
C ASP A 314 -5.96 -6.41 -29.60
N THR A 315 -5.78 -7.56 -30.24
CA THR A 315 -5.67 -7.73 -31.68
C THR A 315 -6.44 -8.96 -32.08
N VAL A 316 -6.82 -9.04 -33.35
CA VAL A 316 -7.45 -10.24 -33.93
C VAL A 316 -6.63 -11.53 -33.69
N ALA A 317 -5.32 -11.42 -33.47
CA ALA A 317 -4.45 -12.57 -33.20
C ALA A 317 -4.36 -12.94 -31.71
N SER A 318 -4.51 -11.97 -30.81
CA SER A 318 -4.32 -12.17 -29.37
C SER A 318 -5.60 -12.52 -28.63
N GLY A 319 -6.78 -12.09 -29.09
CA GLY A 319 -8.07 -12.52 -28.53
C GLY A 319 -8.28 -12.14 -27.05
N LEU A 320 -7.98 -10.89 -26.68
CA LEU A 320 -8.05 -10.35 -25.32
C LEU A 320 -9.35 -9.56 -25.08
N GLN A 321 -10.41 -9.86 -25.82
CA GLN A 321 -11.67 -9.11 -25.73
C GLN A 321 -12.41 -9.39 -24.42
N ASN A 322 -12.49 -8.38 -23.55
CA ASN A 322 -12.91 -8.48 -22.15
C ASN A 322 -12.17 -9.61 -21.44
N VAL A 323 -11.01 -9.30 -20.87
CA VAL A 323 -10.21 -10.26 -20.10
C VAL A 323 -11.07 -10.89 -19.01
N GLU A 324 -11.05 -12.22 -18.90
CA GLU A 324 -11.85 -12.97 -17.92
C GLU A 324 -11.00 -13.44 -16.74
N SER A 325 -9.82 -14.01 -17.00
CA SER A 325 -8.89 -14.47 -15.96
C SER A 325 -7.44 -14.34 -16.41
N ILE A 326 -6.54 -14.11 -15.45
CA ILE A 326 -5.11 -13.90 -15.59
C ILE A 326 -4.39 -14.82 -14.58
N SER A 327 -3.49 -15.66 -15.09
CA SER A 327 -2.55 -16.43 -14.28
C SER A 327 -1.11 -16.07 -14.67
N VAL A 328 -0.24 -15.82 -13.70
CA VAL A 328 1.18 -15.51 -13.95
C VAL A 328 2.07 -16.54 -13.29
N ALA A 329 2.97 -17.14 -14.07
CA ALA A 329 3.96 -18.10 -13.60
C ALA A 329 5.37 -17.63 -13.93
N HIS A 330 6.29 -17.71 -12.96
CA HIS A 330 7.71 -17.58 -13.23
C HIS A 330 8.28 -18.93 -13.71
N VAL A 331 8.79 -18.98 -14.93
CA VAL A 331 9.31 -20.20 -15.57
C VAL A 331 10.66 -19.92 -16.22
N GLY A 332 11.73 -20.35 -15.55
CA GLY A 332 13.09 -20.12 -16.04
C GLY A 332 13.45 -18.63 -15.99
N ASP A 333 13.66 -18.04 -17.15
CA ASP A 333 14.13 -16.67 -17.35
C ASP A 333 13.00 -15.68 -17.71
N GLU A 334 11.73 -16.13 -17.67
CA GLU A 334 10.55 -15.33 -18.05
C GLU A 334 9.38 -15.50 -17.08
N LEU A 335 8.55 -14.45 -17.00
CA LEU A 335 7.16 -14.59 -16.59
C LEU A 335 6.37 -15.07 -17.79
N GLN A 336 5.57 -16.12 -17.61
CA GLN A 336 4.53 -16.54 -18.54
C GLN A 336 3.18 -16.10 -18.00
N ILE A 337 2.44 -15.33 -18.80
CA ILE A 337 1.15 -14.72 -18.46
C ILE A 337 0.09 -15.41 -19.33
N PHE A 338 -0.88 -16.02 -18.68
CA PHE A 338 -1.98 -16.75 -19.30
C PHE A 338 -3.26 -15.98 -19.11
N VAL A 339 -3.91 -15.65 -20.23
CA VAL A 339 -5.11 -14.81 -20.20
C VAL A 339 -6.23 -15.48 -20.98
N THR A 340 -7.40 -15.55 -20.35
CA THR A 340 -8.63 -15.97 -21.02
C THR A 340 -9.51 -14.75 -21.23
N SER A 341 -10.44 -14.85 -22.17
CA SER A 341 -11.35 -13.75 -22.49
C SER A 341 -12.79 -14.22 -22.56
N GLN A 342 -13.72 -13.28 -22.38
CA GLN A 342 -15.15 -13.59 -22.39
C GLN A 342 -15.69 -13.90 -23.79
N GLN A 343 -14.99 -13.46 -24.84
CA GLN A 343 -15.47 -13.54 -26.21
C GLN A 343 -14.66 -14.50 -27.08
N ASP A 344 -13.34 -14.53 -26.94
CA ASP A 344 -12.47 -15.35 -27.77
C ASP A 344 -12.20 -16.72 -27.14
N ALA A 345 -11.85 -17.70 -27.99
CA ALA A 345 -11.60 -19.06 -27.57
C ALA A 345 -10.10 -19.31 -27.38
N GLY A 346 -9.75 -20.08 -26.36
CA GLY A 346 -8.38 -20.46 -26.01
C GLY A 346 -7.80 -19.61 -24.90
N VAL A 347 -6.50 -19.81 -24.67
CA VAL A 347 -5.70 -19.08 -23.68
C VAL A 347 -4.62 -18.30 -24.40
N THR A 348 -4.65 -16.99 -24.25
CA THR A 348 -3.60 -16.09 -24.74
C THR A 348 -2.38 -16.22 -23.86
N VAL A 349 -1.22 -16.39 -24.48
CA VAL A 349 0.07 -16.53 -23.80
C VAL A 349 0.92 -15.31 -24.13
N LEU A 350 1.30 -14.56 -23.10
CA LEU A 350 2.30 -13.51 -23.17
C LEU A 350 3.49 -13.84 -22.28
N THR A 351 4.64 -13.23 -22.57
CA THR A 351 5.85 -13.37 -21.76
C THR A 351 6.45 -12.01 -21.39
N VAL A 352 7.18 -11.98 -20.29
CA VAL A 352 8.04 -10.85 -19.87
C VAL A 352 9.39 -11.42 -19.44
N PRO A 353 10.51 -11.02 -20.07
CA PRO A 353 11.84 -11.42 -19.62
C PRO A 353 12.15 -10.92 -18.21
N VAL A 354 12.74 -11.76 -17.37
CA VAL A 354 13.14 -11.46 -15.98
C VAL A 354 14.52 -12.02 -15.63
N ASP A 355 15.33 -12.38 -16.63
CA ASP A 355 16.70 -12.89 -16.47
C ASP A 355 17.69 -11.83 -15.99
N ASP A 356 17.42 -10.56 -16.30
CA ASP A 356 18.31 -9.44 -15.99
C ASP A 356 17.75 -8.52 -14.89
N LEU A 357 16.97 -9.05 -13.93
CA LEU A 357 16.48 -8.25 -12.81
C LEU A 357 17.63 -7.85 -11.87
N GLY A 358 17.78 -6.54 -11.68
CA GLY A 358 18.73 -5.91 -10.77
C GLY A 358 18.21 -5.74 -9.34
N ALA A 359 18.96 -4.98 -8.54
CA ALA A 359 18.64 -4.68 -7.16
C ALA A 359 17.47 -3.69 -7.02
N VAL A 360 16.73 -3.84 -5.92
CA VAL A 360 15.74 -2.87 -5.45
C VAL A 360 16.31 -2.17 -4.21
N ARG A 361 16.56 -0.86 -4.28
CA ARG A 361 17.29 -0.11 -3.24
C ARG A 361 16.70 1.28 -3.01
N LYS A 362 16.72 1.71 -1.76
CA LYS A 362 16.51 3.09 -1.33
C LYS A 362 17.75 3.62 -0.62
N GLY A 363 18.11 4.89 -0.83
CA GLY A 363 19.24 5.48 -0.13
C GLY A 363 19.43 6.97 -0.37
N PHE A 364 20.54 7.51 0.16
CA PHE A 364 20.95 8.90 0.02
C PHE A 364 22.41 9.02 -0.41
N GLY A 365 22.86 10.24 -0.73
CA GLY A 365 24.23 10.46 -1.19
C GLY A 365 24.42 9.91 -2.60
N THR A 366 25.14 8.79 -2.78
CA THR A 366 25.26 8.14 -4.10
C THR A 366 24.77 6.71 -4.01
N VAL A 367 23.66 6.43 -4.69
CA VAL A 367 23.08 5.10 -4.84
C VAL A 367 23.46 4.60 -6.23
N ASN A 368 24.17 3.48 -6.28
CA ASN A 368 24.58 2.85 -7.53
C ASN A 368 23.73 1.61 -7.78
N GLY A 369 23.19 1.51 -8.98
CA GLY A 369 22.69 0.28 -9.58
C GLY A 369 23.84 -0.58 -10.10
N SER A 370 23.53 -1.36 -11.11
CA SER A 370 24.33 -2.47 -11.60
C SER A 370 24.41 -2.41 -13.13
N ALA A 371 24.44 -3.57 -13.78
CA ALA A 371 24.37 -3.68 -15.23
C ALA A 371 23.10 -4.41 -15.68
N SER A 372 22.13 -4.52 -14.76
CA SER A 372 20.87 -5.24 -14.80
C SER A 372 19.77 -4.27 -14.40
N ASP A 373 18.50 -4.61 -14.61
CA ASP A 373 17.35 -3.72 -14.44
C ASP A 373 17.10 -3.37 -12.95
N ASP A 374 17.62 -2.26 -12.44
CA ASP A 374 17.51 -1.85 -11.04
C ASP A 374 16.24 -1.00 -10.75
N ILE A 375 15.78 -0.99 -9.49
CA ILE A 375 14.85 0.03 -8.95
C ILE A 375 15.64 0.77 -7.89
N LEU A 376 15.96 2.04 -8.14
CA LEU A 376 16.67 2.90 -7.20
C LEU A 376 15.77 4.05 -6.78
N SER A 377 15.60 4.23 -5.47
CA SER A 377 14.78 5.29 -4.89
C SER A 377 15.64 6.23 -4.05
N GLY A 378 15.43 7.54 -4.27
CA GLY A 378 15.99 8.58 -3.43
C GLY A 378 15.32 8.62 -2.06
N SER A 379 16.03 9.16 -1.09
CA SER A 379 15.47 9.37 0.24
C SER A 379 14.91 10.79 0.41
N ILE A 380 14.55 11.13 1.64
CA ILE A 380 14.24 12.51 2.02
C ILE A 380 15.43 13.48 1.91
N LEU A 381 16.66 12.97 1.83
CA LEU A 381 17.88 13.75 1.67
C LEU A 381 18.34 13.80 0.22
N ASP A 382 19.19 14.77 -0.07
CA ASP A 382 19.79 14.92 -1.39
C ASP A 382 20.49 13.63 -1.84
N THR A 383 20.15 13.19 -3.06
CA THR A 383 20.54 11.88 -3.56
C THR A 383 21.00 11.96 -5.01
N THR A 384 22.06 11.22 -5.34
CA THR A 384 22.47 10.90 -6.71
C THR A 384 22.17 9.44 -6.98
N LEU A 385 21.27 9.17 -7.93
CA LEU A 385 20.94 7.83 -8.41
C LEU A 385 21.69 7.58 -9.72
N LEU A 386 22.43 6.48 -9.78
CA LEU A 386 23.17 6.05 -10.95
C LEU A 386 22.67 4.65 -11.32
N GLY A 387 21.82 4.54 -12.35
CA GLY A 387 21.23 3.27 -12.82
C GLY A 387 22.31 2.32 -13.32
N GLY A 388 22.91 2.65 -14.46
CA GLY A 388 24.05 1.93 -15.00
C GLY A 388 23.78 1.42 -16.40
N ALA A 389 23.73 0.10 -16.56
CA ALA A 389 23.18 -0.51 -17.76
C ALA A 389 21.96 -1.35 -17.37
N GLY A 390 21.09 -1.66 -18.31
CA GLY A 390 19.79 -2.28 -18.02
C GLY A 390 18.68 -1.25 -18.12
N ASP A 391 17.43 -1.71 -18.10
CA ASP A 391 16.25 -0.85 -18.06
C ASP A 391 15.96 -0.46 -16.59
N ASP A 392 16.50 0.68 -16.15
CA ASP A 392 16.44 1.10 -14.75
C ASP A 392 15.21 1.94 -14.42
N ILE A 393 14.70 1.81 -13.19
CA ILE A 393 13.65 2.67 -12.64
C ILE A 393 14.25 3.53 -11.53
N LEU A 394 14.34 4.84 -11.78
CA LEU A 394 14.94 5.81 -10.87
C LEU A 394 13.87 6.73 -10.28
N ILE A 395 13.60 6.57 -8.99
CA ILE A 395 12.52 7.26 -8.28
C ILE A 395 13.10 8.42 -7.48
N ALA A 396 12.67 9.64 -7.79
CA ALA A 396 13.10 10.83 -7.05
C ALA A 396 12.64 10.76 -5.59
N GLY A 397 13.53 11.12 -4.67
CA GLY A 397 13.18 11.25 -3.26
C GLY A 397 12.59 12.63 -2.92
N LYS A 398 12.29 12.89 -1.63
CA LYS A 398 11.85 14.22 -1.18
C LYS A 398 12.98 15.26 -1.21
N GLY A 399 14.23 14.83 -1.07
CA GLY A 399 15.40 15.70 -1.23
C GLY A 399 15.69 16.04 -2.70
N ALA A 400 16.64 16.95 -2.95
CA ALA A 400 17.06 17.22 -4.31
C ALA A 400 17.72 15.97 -4.92
N THR A 401 17.24 15.52 -6.08
CA THR A 401 17.68 14.26 -6.67
C THR A 401 18.38 14.48 -8.01
N THR A 402 19.61 13.98 -8.17
CA THR A 402 20.30 13.89 -9.46
C THR A 402 20.21 12.45 -9.95
N MET A 403 19.79 12.22 -11.20
CA MET A 403 19.57 10.87 -11.75
C MET A 403 20.29 10.72 -13.08
N SER A 404 21.05 9.63 -13.20
CA SER A 404 21.64 9.17 -14.46
C SER A 404 21.13 7.76 -14.73
N GLY A 405 20.38 7.58 -15.81
CA GLY A 405 19.85 6.26 -16.21
C GLY A 405 20.97 5.38 -16.75
N GLY A 406 21.73 5.92 -17.70
CA GLY A 406 22.82 5.22 -18.35
C GLY A 406 22.40 4.57 -19.66
N ALA A 407 22.55 3.25 -19.76
CA ALA A 407 22.30 2.51 -20.99
C ALA A 407 21.14 1.52 -20.84
N GLY A 408 20.03 1.79 -21.48
CA GLY A 408 18.83 0.97 -21.47
C GLY A 408 17.62 1.85 -21.72
N ALA A 409 16.42 1.31 -21.58
CA ALA A 409 15.19 2.09 -21.56
C ALA A 409 14.81 2.43 -20.12
N ASP A 410 15.27 3.60 -19.66
CA ASP A 410 15.14 3.99 -18.26
C ASP A 410 13.82 4.72 -17.98
N ILE A 411 13.26 4.53 -16.78
CA ILE A 411 12.09 5.23 -16.28
C ILE A 411 12.49 6.13 -15.11
N PHE A 412 12.40 7.44 -15.30
CA PHE A 412 12.59 8.44 -14.25
C PHE A 412 11.24 8.78 -13.62
N VAL A 413 11.02 8.42 -12.36
CA VAL A 413 9.76 8.61 -11.64
C VAL A 413 9.85 9.81 -10.70
N MET A 414 9.02 10.81 -10.92
CA MET A 414 8.91 11.98 -10.04
C MET A 414 7.87 11.72 -8.95
N GLN A 415 8.18 12.10 -7.73
CA GLN A 415 7.25 12.05 -6.60
C GLN A 415 6.77 13.45 -6.23
N SER A 416 5.49 13.59 -5.88
CA SER A 416 4.95 14.85 -5.38
C SER A 416 5.71 15.30 -4.12
N GLY A 417 6.10 16.57 -4.06
CA GLY A 417 6.93 17.09 -2.97
C GLY A 417 8.41 16.72 -3.09
N SER A 418 8.88 16.24 -4.25
CA SER A 418 10.30 16.05 -4.53
C SER A 418 11.05 17.38 -4.59
N GLY A 419 12.24 17.46 -4.01
CA GLY A 419 13.13 18.60 -4.23
C GLY A 419 13.54 18.76 -5.70
N LEU A 420 14.35 19.80 -5.98
CA LEU A 420 14.89 20.04 -7.33
C LEU A 420 15.48 18.75 -7.91
N THR A 421 14.93 18.30 -9.03
CA THR A 421 15.35 17.06 -9.67
C THR A 421 16.10 17.33 -10.97
N THR A 422 17.24 16.66 -11.17
CA THR A 422 18.09 16.79 -12.37
C THR A 422 18.32 15.42 -13.01
N ILE A 423 17.83 15.21 -14.22
CA ILE A 423 18.12 14.06 -15.07
C ILE A 423 19.29 14.43 -16.00
N THR A 424 20.34 13.62 -16.04
CA THR A 424 21.61 14.01 -16.67
C THR A 424 21.81 13.50 -18.11
N ASP A 425 21.06 12.50 -18.53
CA ASP A 425 21.33 11.72 -19.73
C ASP A 425 20.07 11.17 -20.42
N PHE A 426 18.97 11.92 -20.39
CA PHE A 426 17.70 11.49 -20.99
C PHE A 426 17.83 11.24 -22.51
N GLN A 427 17.45 10.03 -22.94
CA GLN A 427 17.43 9.55 -24.32
C GLN A 427 16.01 9.62 -24.89
N ALA A 428 15.73 10.66 -25.68
CA ALA A 428 14.42 10.83 -26.32
C ALA A 428 14.04 9.63 -27.20
N GLY A 429 12.82 9.12 -27.00
CA GLY A 429 12.27 7.98 -27.72
C GLY A 429 12.73 6.61 -27.21
N LEU A 430 13.54 6.58 -26.14
CA LEU A 430 13.92 5.36 -25.42
C LEU A 430 13.51 5.46 -23.94
N ASP A 431 13.95 6.52 -23.26
CA ASP A 431 13.65 6.75 -21.83
C ASP A 431 12.25 7.34 -21.64
N ARG A 432 11.71 7.15 -20.43
CA ARG A 432 10.43 7.71 -20.00
C ARG A 432 10.58 8.59 -18.78
N LEU A 433 9.94 9.76 -18.80
CA LEU A 433 9.73 10.57 -17.61
C LEU A 433 8.29 10.37 -17.11
N ASP A 434 8.18 9.79 -15.94
CA ASP A 434 6.94 9.53 -15.23
C ASP A 434 6.71 10.63 -14.19
N MET A 435 5.57 11.33 -14.30
CA MET A 435 5.17 12.42 -13.40
C MET A 435 3.75 12.22 -12.87
N PHE A 436 3.22 10.99 -12.88
CA PHE A 436 1.81 10.78 -12.60
C PHE A 436 1.41 11.09 -11.16
N ASP A 437 2.35 10.96 -10.23
CA ASP A 437 2.14 11.29 -8.80
C ASP A 437 1.93 12.80 -8.57
N TYR A 438 2.24 13.66 -9.54
CA TYR A 438 2.04 15.10 -9.37
C TYR A 438 0.54 15.43 -9.31
N LEU A 439 0.15 16.04 -8.19
CA LEU A 439 -1.23 16.36 -7.88
C LEU A 439 -1.94 17.10 -9.02
N LEU A 440 -3.00 16.49 -9.57
CA LEU A 440 -3.85 17.03 -10.65
C LEU A 440 -3.13 17.28 -11.99
N LEU A 441 -1.97 16.65 -12.21
CA LEU A 441 -1.29 16.63 -13.49
C LEU A 441 -1.83 15.48 -14.35
N ARG A 442 -2.48 15.81 -15.47
CA ARG A 442 -3.18 14.86 -16.37
C ARG A 442 -2.77 15.01 -17.82
N SER A 443 -2.05 16.08 -18.14
CA SER A 443 -1.65 16.41 -19.49
C SER A 443 -0.36 17.23 -19.49
N PRO A 444 0.59 16.96 -20.41
CA PRO A 444 1.80 17.78 -20.55
C PRO A 444 1.51 19.26 -20.83
N GLN A 445 0.34 19.59 -21.36
CA GLN A 445 -0.06 20.97 -21.62
C GLN A 445 -0.29 21.79 -20.34
N GLN A 446 -0.38 21.15 -19.18
CA GLN A 446 -0.41 21.82 -17.88
C GLN A 446 0.98 22.22 -17.36
N LEU A 447 2.05 21.73 -18.00
CA LEU A 447 3.42 21.99 -17.60
C LEU A 447 3.90 23.32 -18.18
N THR A 448 4.71 24.06 -17.41
CA THR A 448 5.57 25.09 -17.99
C THR A 448 6.83 24.41 -18.52
N PHE A 449 6.91 24.28 -19.85
CA PHE A 449 8.03 23.62 -20.51
C PHE A 449 8.95 24.64 -21.18
N THR A 450 10.22 24.67 -20.77
CA THR A 450 11.24 25.55 -21.34
C THR A 450 12.37 24.73 -21.93
N SER A 451 12.49 24.71 -23.25
CA SER A 451 13.62 24.10 -23.94
C SER A 451 14.92 24.86 -23.64
N THR A 452 16.00 24.15 -23.37
CA THR A 452 17.33 24.71 -23.09
C THR A 452 18.33 24.29 -24.18
N ALA A 453 19.54 24.83 -24.16
CA ALA A 453 20.55 24.47 -25.18
C ALA A 453 20.93 22.98 -25.17
N ASN A 454 20.85 22.34 -24.00
CA ASN A 454 21.30 20.95 -23.79
C ASN A 454 20.17 20.04 -23.27
N GLY A 455 18.91 20.47 -23.35
CA GLY A 455 17.77 19.68 -22.88
C GLY A 455 16.52 20.53 -22.65
N ALA A 456 15.90 20.41 -21.47
CA ALA A 456 14.71 21.15 -21.08
C ALA A 456 14.64 21.39 -19.56
N GLN A 457 13.79 22.34 -19.17
CA GLN A 457 13.35 22.57 -17.80
C GLN A 457 11.82 22.48 -17.78
N ILE A 458 11.29 21.73 -16.81
CA ILE A 458 9.87 21.45 -16.66
C ILE A 458 9.47 21.94 -15.28
N GLU A 459 8.42 22.76 -15.21
CA GLU A 459 7.90 23.27 -13.95
C GLU A 459 6.41 22.97 -13.81
N TYR A 460 6.01 22.57 -12.60
CA TYR A 460 4.61 22.37 -12.22
C TYR A 460 4.42 22.67 -10.74
N ARG A 461 3.55 23.63 -10.42
CA ARG A 461 3.17 23.99 -9.03
C ARG A 461 4.32 24.27 -8.06
N GLY A 462 5.45 24.77 -8.57
CA GLY A 462 6.64 25.08 -7.77
C GLY A 462 7.72 24.01 -7.83
N GLU A 463 7.38 22.80 -8.29
CA GLU A 463 8.34 21.74 -8.57
C GLU A 463 9.07 22.00 -9.87
N THR A 464 10.37 21.68 -9.89
CA THR A 464 11.24 21.88 -11.04
C THR A 464 12.01 20.60 -11.36
N VAL A 465 11.91 20.15 -12.61
CA VAL A 465 12.70 19.05 -13.17
C VAL A 465 13.58 19.60 -14.29
N GLN A 466 14.89 19.44 -14.14
CA GLN A 466 15.87 19.73 -15.18
C GLN A 466 16.21 18.44 -15.92
N VAL A 467 16.08 18.46 -17.24
CA VAL A 467 16.34 17.29 -18.09
C VAL A 467 17.45 17.64 -19.06
N GLN A 468 18.58 16.96 -18.95
CA GLN A 468 19.68 17.06 -19.90
C GLN A 468 19.57 15.93 -20.93
N SER A 469 19.73 16.25 -22.21
CA SER A 469 19.71 15.25 -23.27
C SER A 469 21.04 14.51 -23.33
N ALA A 470 21.01 13.18 -23.42
CA ALA A 470 22.19 12.37 -23.72
C ALA A 470 22.90 12.80 -25.02
N SER A 471 22.15 13.33 -25.99
CA SER A 471 22.68 13.81 -27.27
C SER A 471 23.29 15.21 -27.18
N GLY A 472 23.14 15.91 -26.04
CA GLY A 472 23.60 17.28 -25.81
C GLY A 472 22.78 18.36 -26.54
N GLY A 473 21.66 18.00 -27.16
CA GLY A 473 20.75 18.92 -27.84
C GLY A 473 19.58 19.40 -26.99
N ALA A 474 18.85 20.38 -27.51
CA ALA A 474 17.60 20.86 -26.94
C ALA A 474 16.51 19.76 -27.00
N LEU A 475 15.70 19.64 -25.94
CA LEU A 475 14.54 18.76 -25.89
C LEU A 475 13.25 19.58 -26.02
N THR A 476 12.28 19.02 -26.73
CA THR A 476 10.89 19.50 -26.79
C THR A 476 10.00 18.67 -25.90
N SER A 477 8.79 19.17 -25.60
CA SER A 477 7.80 18.40 -24.83
C SER A 477 7.44 17.08 -25.52
N THR A 478 7.42 17.03 -26.85
CA THR A 478 7.19 15.79 -27.61
C THR A 478 8.36 14.81 -27.54
N ASP A 479 9.60 15.28 -27.36
CA ASP A 479 10.75 14.39 -27.20
C ASP A 479 10.73 13.67 -25.84
N ILE A 480 10.09 14.26 -24.82
CA ILE A 480 9.98 13.70 -23.46
C ILE A 480 8.68 12.91 -23.26
N PHE A 481 7.55 13.45 -23.72
CA PHE A 481 6.22 12.89 -23.45
C PHE A 481 5.53 12.34 -24.71
N GLY A 482 6.17 12.33 -25.88
CA GLY A 482 5.51 11.88 -27.11
C GLY A 482 4.20 12.63 -27.39
N ALA A 483 3.09 11.87 -27.52
CA ALA A 483 1.76 12.41 -27.76
C ALA A 483 1.04 12.90 -26.48
N GLY A 484 1.51 12.51 -25.31
CA GLY A 484 0.84 12.70 -24.02
C GLY A 484 1.42 11.78 -22.95
N PHE A 485 0.93 11.87 -21.73
CA PHE A 485 1.38 10.90 -20.72
C PHE A 485 0.87 9.49 -21.05
N ALA A 486 1.72 8.48 -20.86
CA ALA A 486 1.51 7.10 -21.33
C ALA A 486 1.39 6.09 -20.17
N GLY A 487 0.54 6.37 -19.19
CA GLY A 487 0.37 5.59 -17.97
C GLY A 487 -0.91 5.98 -17.23
N PRO A 488 -1.18 5.40 -16.06
CA PRO A 488 -2.42 5.63 -15.34
C PRO A 488 -2.46 7.02 -14.69
N ASP A 489 -3.65 7.44 -14.26
CA ASP A 489 -3.80 8.63 -13.44
C ASP A 489 -3.65 8.26 -11.96
N HIS A 490 -2.60 8.72 -11.29
CA HIS A 490 -2.50 8.58 -9.84
C HIS A 490 -3.38 9.61 -9.14
N ILE A 491 -4.14 9.13 -8.17
CA ILE A 491 -4.96 9.93 -7.26
C ILE A 491 -4.24 9.99 -5.92
N PRO A 492 -4.04 11.18 -5.35
CA PRO A 492 -3.48 11.31 -4.02
C PRO A 492 -4.32 10.54 -3.01
N VAL A 493 -3.67 9.63 -2.30
CA VAL A 493 -4.28 8.80 -1.25
C VAL A 493 -4.34 9.52 0.09
N ASP A 494 -3.45 10.51 0.26
CA ASP A 494 -3.46 11.46 1.37
C ASP A 494 -3.65 12.87 0.79
N PHE A 495 -4.83 13.45 1.03
CA PHE A 495 -5.11 14.84 0.66
C PHE A 495 -4.49 15.85 1.64
N GLY A 496 -3.81 15.35 2.68
CA GLY A 496 -3.41 16.12 3.85
C GLY A 496 -4.62 16.70 4.58
N ASP A 497 -4.34 17.37 5.69
CA ASP A 497 -5.31 18.27 6.29
C ASP A 497 -5.53 19.48 5.35
N LEU A 498 -6.68 19.57 4.69
CA LEU A 498 -7.15 20.80 4.05
C LEU A 498 -7.62 21.86 5.08
N GLY A 499 -7.23 21.70 6.34
CA GLY A 499 -7.48 22.56 7.49
C GLY A 499 -8.61 22.01 8.36
N GLY A 500 -8.25 21.37 9.48
CA GLY A 500 -9.19 20.84 10.46
C GLY A 500 -8.87 19.46 11.02
N GLN A 501 -7.70 19.28 11.65
CA GLN A 501 -7.54 18.18 12.60
C GLN A 501 -8.55 18.28 13.76
N THR A 502 -9.42 17.29 13.89
CA THR A 502 -9.92 16.84 15.19
C THR A 502 -10.06 15.33 15.18
N PRO A 503 -9.23 14.61 15.98
CA PRO A 503 -9.81 13.53 16.78
C PRO A 503 -9.14 13.32 18.17
N GLY A 504 -9.91 12.76 19.11
CA GLY A 504 -9.38 12.03 20.29
C GLY A 504 -9.08 12.88 21.52
N SER A 505 -9.49 12.43 22.71
CA SER A 505 -9.11 13.08 23.96
C SER A 505 -7.65 12.77 24.28
N SER A 506 -6.76 13.76 24.19
CA SER A 506 -5.40 13.61 24.70
C SER A 506 -5.41 13.55 26.23
N ASP A 507 -5.00 12.43 26.82
CA ASP A 507 -4.54 12.44 28.20
C ASP A 507 -3.26 13.29 28.27
N GLY A 508 -3.24 14.25 29.20
CA GLY A 508 -2.22 15.28 29.26
C GLY A 508 -0.81 14.79 29.65
N LEU A 509 0.23 15.46 29.13
CA LEU A 509 1.66 15.17 29.31
C LEU A 509 2.36 16.13 30.28
N VAL A 510 2.52 15.83 31.56
CA VAL A 510 3.24 16.76 32.48
C VAL A 510 4.61 16.22 32.87
N GLY A 511 5.68 16.97 32.57
CA GLY A 511 7.02 16.74 33.10
C GLY A 511 8.08 16.34 32.06
N GLN A 512 9.16 15.71 32.52
CA GLN A 512 10.19 15.17 31.66
C GLN A 512 9.64 13.98 30.85
N ILE A 513 9.78 14.04 29.54
CA ILE A 513 9.42 12.98 28.61
C ILE A 513 10.66 12.52 27.85
N THR A 514 10.85 11.22 27.76
CA THR A 514 11.81 10.63 26.82
C THR A 514 11.08 10.39 25.50
N VAL A 515 11.57 11.02 24.45
CA VAL A 515 11.14 10.83 23.08
C VAL A 515 11.98 9.71 22.51
N ASP A 516 11.34 8.64 22.07
CA ASP A 516 11.96 7.47 21.46
C ASP A 516 10.94 6.89 20.47
N SER A 517 11.31 6.76 19.20
CA SER A 517 10.41 6.26 18.14
C SER A 517 10.04 4.80 18.34
N GLU A 518 10.90 3.99 18.96
CA GLU A 518 10.72 2.55 19.13
C GLU A 518 10.07 2.19 20.47
N ALA A 519 10.24 3.03 21.49
CA ALA A 519 9.65 2.80 22.81
C ALA A 519 8.22 3.34 22.89
N ALA A 520 7.33 2.57 23.53
CA ALA A 520 5.98 3.05 23.79
C ALA A 520 6.03 4.21 24.81
N ASN A 521 5.48 5.36 24.42
CA ASN A 521 5.26 6.51 25.27
C ASN A 521 3.81 6.98 25.11
N PRO A 522 2.81 6.36 25.78
CA PRO A 522 1.39 6.72 25.66
C PRO A 522 1.08 8.19 25.99
N GLY A 523 2.03 8.88 26.61
CA GLY A 523 1.95 10.32 26.77
C GLY A 523 1.97 11.06 25.44
N LEU A 524 2.75 10.62 24.46
CA LEU A 524 2.87 11.22 23.12
C LEU A 524 1.73 10.87 22.16
N THR A 525 0.70 10.11 22.58
CA THR A 525 -0.44 9.77 21.72
C THR A 525 -1.03 11.01 21.03
N ASP A 526 -1.24 10.93 19.72
CA ASP A 526 -1.72 12.01 18.85
C ASP A 526 -0.81 13.25 18.77
N ALA A 527 0.44 13.18 19.25
CA ALA A 527 1.41 14.25 19.08
C ALA A 527 1.99 14.25 17.66
N GLU A 528 2.16 15.43 17.08
CA GLU A 528 2.93 15.61 15.86
C GLU A 528 4.41 15.81 16.24
N ILE A 529 5.23 14.86 15.81
CA ILE A 529 6.69 14.87 15.98
C ILE A 529 7.30 15.43 14.71
N ARG A 530 8.13 16.47 14.82
CA ARG A 530 8.84 17.07 13.68
C ARG A 530 10.33 17.02 13.90
N PHE A 531 11.10 16.55 12.93
CA PHE A 531 12.55 16.58 12.96
C PHE A 531 13.10 17.27 11.73
N THR A 532 14.02 18.21 11.90
CA THR A 532 14.66 18.93 10.80
C THR A 532 16.14 18.62 10.80
N PRO A 533 16.61 17.64 9.98
CA PRO A 533 18.03 17.34 9.84
C PRO A 533 18.83 18.56 9.36
N ASP A 534 20.07 18.67 9.80
CA ASP A 534 20.99 19.72 9.35
C ASP A 534 21.16 19.68 7.82
N GLY A 535 20.74 20.78 7.16
CA GLY A 535 20.82 20.90 5.70
C GLY A 535 19.73 20.14 4.93
N GLY A 536 18.77 19.52 5.63
CA GLY A 536 17.60 18.84 5.04
C GLY A 536 16.29 19.59 5.27
N GLY A 537 15.19 19.03 4.77
CA GLY A 537 13.82 19.49 5.05
C GLY A 537 13.28 18.92 6.36
N THR A 538 12.25 19.54 6.92
CA THR A 538 11.54 19.03 8.10
C THR A 538 10.73 17.78 7.73
N VAL A 539 10.95 16.68 8.45
CA VAL A 539 10.09 15.49 8.45
C VAL A 539 9.13 15.55 9.62
N SER A 540 7.93 14.99 9.47
CA SER A 540 6.97 14.89 10.56
C SER A 540 6.24 13.56 10.58
N ALA A 541 5.81 13.13 11.76
CA ALA A 541 5.00 11.95 11.97
C ALA A 541 4.01 12.20 13.10
N THR A 542 2.82 11.62 13.00
CA THR A 542 1.87 11.60 14.12
C THR A 542 2.08 10.33 14.93
N ALA A 543 2.25 10.48 16.24
CA ALA A 543 2.41 9.36 17.14
C ALA A 543 1.07 8.63 17.35
N GLY A 544 1.08 7.29 17.26
CA GLY A 544 -0.12 6.46 17.42
C GLY A 544 -0.56 6.29 18.89
N ASP A 545 -1.50 5.36 19.14
CA ASP A 545 -2.11 5.14 20.47
C ASP A 545 -1.11 4.80 21.60
N GLN A 546 0.03 4.20 21.26
CA GLN A 546 1.11 3.89 22.20
C GLN A 546 2.19 4.99 22.23
N GLY A 547 1.95 6.12 21.56
CA GLY A 547 2.86 7.24 21.34
C GLY A 547 4.17 6.90 20.64
N ARG A 548 4.20 5.79 19.89
CA ARG A 548 5.27 5.48 18.93
C ARG A 548 5.05 6.23 17.65
N PHE A 549 6.13 6.54 16.96
CA PHE A 549 6.13 7.27 15.70
C PHE A 549 7.30 6.79 14.83
N ASP A 550 7.19 6.95 13.51
CA ASP A 550 8.27 6.69 12.57
C ASP A 550 8.42 7.93 11.67
N LEU A 551 9.59 8.55 11.71
CA LEU A 551 9.91 9.71 10.88
C LEU A 551 10.44 9.32 9.49
N GLU A 552 10.50 8.02 9.20
CA GLU A 552 11.02 7.42 7.97
C GLU A 552 12.45 7.91 7.64
N LEU A 553 13.23 8.21 8.69
CA LEU A 553 14.63 8.57 8.55
C LEU A 553 15.42 7.32 8.12
N PRO A 554 16.33 7.42 7.14
CA PRO A 554 17.20 6.30 6.78
C PRO A 554 18.09 5.84 7.93
N ASP A 555 18.71 4.66 7.81
CA ASP A 555 19.81 4.27 8.68
C ASP A 555 20.96 5.28 8.57
N GLY A 556 21.55 5.67 9.71
CA GLY A 556 22.57 6.70 9.77
C GLY A 556 22.42 7.66 10.95
N THR A 557 23.33 8.63 11.02
CA THR A 557 23.34 9.64 12.08
C THR A 557 23.00 11.01 11.50
N PHE A 558 21.90 11.60 11.96
CA PHE A 558 21.40 12.90 11.50
C PHE A 558 21.29 13.84 12.69
N PRO A 559 22.20 14.81 12.85
CA PRO A 559 21.96 15.94 13.73
C PRO A 559 20.87 16.84 13.13
N GLY A 560 20.08 17.48 13.98
CA GLY A 560 19.01 18.37 13.55
C GLY A 560 18.20 18.92 14.72
N VAL A 561 17.06 19.54 14.41
CA VAL A 561 16.15 20.09 15.43
C VAL A 561 14.90 19.21 15.54
N LEU A 562 14.62 18.69 16.73
CA LEU A 562 13.38 17.99 17.08
C LEU A 562 12.39 18.97 17.70
N ASP A 563 11.16 18.99 17.20
CA ASP A 563 10.04 19.77 17.74
C ASP A 563 8.80 18.88 17.89
N ILE A 564 7.97 19.14 18.89
CA ILE A 564 6.77 18.34 19.19
C ILE A 564 5.60 19.29 19.37
N THR A 565 4.49 19.00 18.69
CA THR A 565 3.23 19.72 18.86
C THR A 565 2.15 18.75 19.33
N LYS A 566 1.41 19.13 20.39
CA LYS A 566 0.26 18.34 20.86
C LYS A 566 -0.86 19.26 21.32
N HIS A 567 -2.04 19.07 20.74
CA HIS A 567 -3.23 19.85 21.07
C HIS A 567 -3.88 19.38 22.37
N TYR A 568 -4.50 20.30 23.10
CA TYR A 568 -5.24 20.00 24.33
C TYR A 568 -6.73 19.76 24.05
N SER A 569 -7.31 18.75 24.70
CA SER A 569 -8.76 18.54 24.73
C SER A 569 -9.38 19.01 26.06
N THR A 570 -10.40 19.87 25.98
CA THR A 570 -11.18 20.33 27.15
C THR A 570 -11.90 19.18 27.87
N ALA A 571 -12.11 18.04 27.21
CA ALA A 571 -12.67 16.84 27.82
C ALA A 571 -11.77 16.23 28.92
N SER A 572 -10.46 16.56 28.93
CA SER A 572 -9.52 16.05 29.94
C SER A 572 -9.71 16.67 31.34
N GLY A 573 -10.36 17.84 31.42
CA GLY A 573 -10.63 18.54 32.69
C GLY A 573 -9.38 18.99 33.45
N LYS A 574 -8.22 19.09 32.79
CA LYS A 574 -6.94 19.48 33.41
C LYS A 574 -6.76 20.98 33.57
N ILE A 575 -7.49 21.78 32.78
CA ILE A 575 -7.54 23.24 32.92
C ILE A 575 -8.89 23.60 33.51
N ASP A 576 -8.89 24.31 34.64
CA ASP A 576 -10.11 24.69 35.33
C ASP A 576 -10.17 26.19 35.67
N ALA A 577 -11.27 26.62 36.30
CA ALA A 577 -11.46 28.02 36.67
C ALA A 577 -10.52 28.48 37.80
N LEU A 578 -9.90 27.55 38.53
CA LEU A 578 -8.88 27.86 39.53
C LEU A 578 -7.61 28.34 38.82
N ASP A 579 -7.17 27.71 37.72
CA ASP A 579 -6.00 28.15 36.95
C ASP A 579 -6.09 29.61 36.53
N ALA A 580 -7.24 30.00 35.96
CA ALA A 580 -7.54 31.38 35.59
C ALA A 580 -7.45 32.35 36.79
N LEU A 581 -7.89 31.91 37.98
CA LEU A 581 -7.76 32.70 39.20
C LEU A 581 -6.30 32.89 39.62
N GLN A 582 -5.44 31.88 39.42
CA GLN A 582 -4.01 31.97 39.76
C GLN A 582 -3.29 32.91 38.80
N VAL A 583 -3.60 32.86 37.50
CA VAL A 583 -3.08 33.83 36.51
C VAL A 583 -3.51 35.26 36.84
N LEU A 584 -4.77 35.47 37.27
CA LEU A 584 -5.21 36.79 37.74
C LEU A 584 -4.38 37.29 38.93
N ARG A 585 -4.02 36.42 39.87
CA ARG A 585 -3.16 36.80 41.01
C ARG A 585 -1.76 37.20 40.52
N ILE A 586 -1.15 36.39 39.66
CA ILE A 586 0.17 36.67 39.07
C ILE A 586 0.15 38.03 38.34
N SER A 587 -0.89 38.28 37.54
CA SER A 587 -1.02 39.52 36.74
C SER A 587 -1.00 40.79 37.59
N VAL A 588 -1.48 40.73 38.83
CA VAL A 588 -1.51 41.86 39.77
C VAL A 588 -0.33 41.85 40.77
N GLY A 589 0.66 40.98 40.56
CA GLY A 589 1.86 40.88 41.39
C GLY A 589 1.63 40.18 42.73
N LEU A 590 0.59 39.34 42.83
CA LEU A 590 0.37 38.46 43.97
C LEU A 590 0.87 37.05 43.65
N ASP A 591 1.46 36.39 44.64
CA ASP A 591 1.80 34.98 44.54
C ASP A 591 0.53 34.13 44.34
N PRO A 592 0.59 33.05 43.54
CA PRO A 592 -0.40 31.97 43.55
C PRO A 592 -0.70 31.44 44.95
N THR A 593 -1.77 30.68 45.09
CA THR A 593 -2.20 30.18 46.41
C THR A 593 -1.20 29.23 47.08
N TRP A 594 -0.24 28.69 46.32
CA TRP A 594 0.81 27.78 46.80
C TRP A 594 2.18 28.43 47.06
N GLY A 595 2.35 29.72 46.77
CA GLY A 595 3.63 30.42 46.89
C GLY A 595 4.09 31.06 45.58
N PRO A 596 5.34 31.54 45.49
CA PRO A 596 5.88 32.18 44.30
C PRO A 596 5.79 31.26 43.07
N ALA A 597 5.33 31.82 41.94
CA ALA A 597 5.26 31.10 40.67
C ALA A 597 6.66 30.74 40.17
N THR A 598 6.84 29.51 39.68
CA THR A 598 8.06 29.10 38.97
C THR A 598 8.06 29.63 37.54
N ALA A 599 9.19 29.48 36.82
CA ALA A 599 9.26 29.87 35.41
C ALA A 599 8.27 29.08 34.55
N GLU A 600 8.10 27.79 34.83
CA GLU A 600 7.14 26.90 34.18
C GLU A 600 5.70 27.34 34.45
N ASN A 601 5.40 27.80 35.67
CA ASN A 601 4.09 28.39 35.96
C ASN A 601 3.85 29.68 35.16
N LEU A 602 4.89 30.49 34.91
CA LEU A 602 4.78 31.71 34.10
C LEU A 602 4.62 31.39 32.61
N ILE A 603 5.30 30.36 32.10
CA ILE A 603 5.09 29.83 30.75
C ILE A 603 3.65 29.32 30.61
N ALA A 604 3.18 28.48 31.54
CA ALA A 604 1.82 28.00 31.53
C ALA A 604 0.78 29.12 31.64
N ALA A 605 1.12 30.22 32.33
CA ALA A 605 0.24 31.36 32.48
C ALA A 605 0.14 32.26 31.24
N ASP A 606 1.14 32.29 30.37
CA ASP A 606 1.14 33.04 29.09
C ASP A 606 0.53 32.20 27.97
N VAL A 607 -0.78 31.90 28.09
CA VAL A 607 -1.50 31.03 27.15
C VAL A 607 -1.64 31.67 25.78
N ASN A 608 -1.66 33.01 25.69
CA ASN A 608 -1.78 33.72 24.41
C ASN A 608 -0.42 33.96 23.73
N ARG A 609 0.68 33.64 24.40
CA ARG A 609 2.07 33.77 23.94
C ARG A 609 2.44 35.20 23.56
N ASP A 610 1.90 36.19 24.26
CA ASP A 610 2.22 37.60 24.02
C ASP A 610 3.50 38.06 24.75
N GLY A 611 4.08 37.15 25.55
CA GLY A 611 5.30 37.37 26.33
C GLY A 611 5.04 38.00 27.69
N THR A 612 3.77 38.21 28.09
CA THR A 612 3.40 38.81 29.37
C THR A 612 2.22 38.11 30.03
N VAL A 613 2.34 37.77 31.31
CA VAL A 613 1.24 37.16 32.08
C VAL A 613 0.27 38.25 32.55
N ASN A 614 -0.90 38.32 31.92
CA ASN A 614 -1.88 39.37 32.16
C ASN A 614 -3.34 38.86 32.26
N ALA A 615 -4.29 39.79 32.37
CA ALA A 615 -5.70 39.44 32.56
C ALA A 615 -6.37 38.82 31.31
N LEU A 616 -5.78 39.00 30.13
CA LEU A 616 -6.24 38.38 28.89
C LEU A 616 -5.93 36.88 28.89
N ASP A 617 -4.78 36.48 29.44
CA ASP A 617 -4.45 35.07 29.60
C ASP A 617 -5.43 34.37 30.53
N ALA A 618 -5.71 34.98 31.69
CA ALA A 618 -6.70 34.45 32.62
C ALA A 618 -8.09 34.32 31.98
N LEU A 619 -8.46 35.24 31.09
CA LEU A 619 -9.72 35.17 30.36
C LEU A 619 -9.71 34.00 29.37
N ALA A 620 -8.63 33.81 28.60
CA ALA A 620 -8.50 32.70 27.66
C ALA A 620 -8.53 31.34 28.38
N ILE A 621 -7.83 31.21 29.52
CA ILE A 621 -7.86 30.02 30.38
C ILE A 621 -9.28 29.76 30.89
N LEU A 622 -9.98 30.80 31.37
CA LEU A 622 -11.36 30.64 31.86
C LEU A 622 -12.33 30.22 30.74
N GLN A 623 -12.15 30.77 29.53
CA GLN A 623 -12.94 30.38 28.36
C GLN A 623 -12.71 28.90 28.02
N ALA A 624 -11.46 28.46 27.98
CA ALA A 624 -11.12 27.06 27.74
C ALA A 624 -11.69 26.13 28.84
N ALA A 625 -11.54 26.49 30.12
CA ALA A 625 -12.03 25.74 31.27
C ALA A 625 -13.55 25.51 31.25
N VAL A 626 -14.32 26.46 30.70
CA VAL A 626 -15.79 26.39 30.65
C VAL A 626 -16.33 26.03 29.26
N GLY A 627 -15.47 25.57 28.36
CA GLY A 627 -15.83 25.13 27.00
C GLY A 627 -16.37 26.25 26.12
N GLN A 628 -15.93 27.49 26.33
CA GLN A 628 -16.22 28.63 25.46
C GLN A 628 -15.14 28.79 24.40
N PRO A 629 -15.49 29.24 23.18
CA PRO A 629 -14.50 29.56 22.17
C PRO A 629 -13.49 30.60 22.67
N THR A 630 -12.21 30.36 22.41
CA THR A 630 -11.10 31.27 22.68
C THR A 630 -10.34 31.52 21.38
N ALA A 631 -9.65 32.66 21.27
CA ALA A 631 -8.76 32.94 20.14
C ALA A 631 -7.39 32.24 20.31
N HIS A 632 -7.12 31.73 21.51
CA HIS A 632 -5.89 31.08 21.92
C HIS A 632 -6.28 29.80 22.67
N ASP A 633 -6.34 28.69 21.94
CA ASP A 633 -6.63 27.39 22.53
C ASP A 633 -5.41 26.90 23.32
N PRO A 634 -5.61 26.29 24.50
CA PRO A 634 -4.52 25.62 25.20
C PRO A 634 -3.81 24.59 24.32
N GLU A 635 -2.50 24.47 24.52
CA GLU A 635 -1.66 23.50 23.82
C GLU A 635 -0.51 23.06 24.72
N TRP A 636 0.07 21.91 24.40
CA TRP A 636 1.29 21.44 25.03
C TRP A 636 2.50 22.06 24.35
N VAL A 637 3.41 22.61 25.14
CA VAL A 637 4.73 23.05 24.68
C VAL A 637 5.81 22.12 25.20
N PHE A 638 6.82 21.90 24.37
CA PHE A 638 7.92 20.99 24.65
C PHE A 638 9.23 21.77 24.57
N LEU A 639 9.99 21.75 25.65
CA LEU A 639 11.25 22.46 25.80
C LEU A 639 12.38 21.47 26.07
N ASP A 640 13.62 21.88 25.82
CA ASP A 640 14.80 21.16 26.32
C ASP A 640 14.70 20.93 27.85
N GLU A 641 15.02 19.73 28.34
CA GLU A 641 15.12 19.48 29.78
C GLU A 641 16.14 20.38 30.48
N ASN A 642 17.13 20.89 29.74
CA ASN A 642 18.18 21.78 30.20
C ASN A 642 17.96 23.25 29.78
N ALA A 643 16.74 23.61 29.35
CA ALA A 643 16.41 24.98 28.96
C ALA A 643 16.72 25.97 30.10
N ASP A 644 17.42 27.07 29.79
CA ASP A 644 17.66 28.14 30.76
C ASP A 644 16.41 28.99 30.94
N LEU A 645 15.64 28.68 31.99
CA LEU A 645 14.42 29.41 32.33
C LEU A 645 14.67 30.54 33.36
N SER A 646 15.92 30.81 33.74
CA SER A 646 16.24 31.74 34.84
C SER A 646 15.89 33.20 34.56
N GLY A 647 15.71 33.57 33.28
CA GLY A 647 15.33 34.90 32.84
C GLY A 647 13.82 35.18 32.82
N ILE A 648 12.98 34.14 32.98
CA ILE A 648 11.54 34.26 32.80
C ILE A 648 10.92 35.04 33.96
N THR A 649 10.14 36.07 33.62
CA THR A 649 9.35 36.86 34.56
C THR A 649 7.95 37.07 34.01
N LYS A 650 7.00 37.51 34.84
CA LYS A 650 5.64 37.79 34.37
C LYS A 650 5.55 38.87 33.27
N ASP A 651 6.60 39.69 33.11
CA ASP A 651 6.65 40.77 32.12
C ASP A 651 7.59 40.42 30.93
N ASP A 652 8.19 39.22 30.95
CA ASP A 652 9.10 38.70 29.92
C ASP A 652 9.10 37.16 29.95
N VAL A 653 8.14 36.56 29.24
CA VAL A 653 7.96 35.09 29.11
C VAL A 653 8.50 34.62 27.76
N ALA A 654 9.82 34.67 27.61
CA ALA A 654 10.50 34.19 26.41
C ALA A 654 11.12 32.80 26.65
N TYR A 655 10.79 31.84 25.80
CA TYR A 655 11.35 30.48 25.79
C TYR A 655 11.51 29.97 24.36
N GLN A 656 12.32 28.92 24.20
CA GLN A 656 12.48 28.21 22.92
C GLN A 656 11.79 26.86 23.02
N THR A 657 11.04 26.50 21.99
CA THR A 657 10.51 25.16 21.78
C THR A 657 11.46 24.37 20.88
N GLY A 658 11.39 23.05 21.00
CA GLY A 658 12.27 22.15 20.28
C GLY A 658 13.68 22.09 20.85
N ILE A 659 14.46 21.13 20.37
CA ILE A 659 15.81 20.83 20.85
C ILE A 659 16.72 20.46 19.70
N ASP A 660 18.02 20.65 19.89
CA ASP A 660 19.02 19.99 19.04
C ASP A 660 19.06 18.50 19.41
N ALA A 661 18.76 17.64 18.45
CA ALA A 661 18.73 16.19 18.62
C ALA A 661 19.54 15.48 17.54
N VAL A 662 19.91 14.23 17.83
CA VAL A 662 20.57 13.36 16.85
C VAL A 662 19.67 12.14 16.64
N ALA A 663 19.17 11.98 15.42
CA ALA A 663 18.59 10.72 14.99
C ALA A 663 19.72 9.74 14.65
N LEU A 664 19.72 8.57 15.26
CA LEU A 664 20.63 7.48 14.97
C LEU A 664 19.82 6.26 14.55
N ASP A 665 19.98 5.83 13.30
CA ASP A 665 19.32 4.66 12.72
C ASP A 665 17.79 4.71 12.92
N GLY A 666 17.18 5.85 12.57
CA GLY A 666 15.74 6.08 12.76
C GLY A 666 15.30 6.37 14.20
N VAL A 667 16.21 6.24 15.18
CA VAL A 667 15.93 6.47 16.60
C VAL A 667 16.39 7.85 17.02
N ILE A 668 15.46 8.69 17.46
CA ILE A 668 15.78 9.93 18.18
C ILE A 668 15.53 9.65 19.64
N ASN A 669 16.59 9.73 20.46
CA ASN A 669 16.44 9.71 21.91
C ASN A 669 16.71 11.12 22.45
N ALA A 670 15.70 11.69 23.08
CA ALA A 670 15.74 13.03 23.61
C ALA A 670 14.90 13.16 24.87
N ASP A 671 15.41 13.90 25.85
CA ASP A 671 14.64 14.28 27.03
C ASP A 671 14.12 15.71 26.85
N MET A 672 12.81 15.89 27.00
CA MET A 672 12.14 17.18 26.88
C MET A 672 11.24 17.44 28.08
N THR A 673 11.04 18.69 28.46
CA THR A 673 10.04 19.10 29.46
C THR A 673 8.77 19.53 28.74
N SER A 674 7.63 18.92 29.09
CA SER A 674 6.33 19.31 28.57
C SER A 674 5.55 20.19 29.56
N ILE A 675 4.96 21.28 29.06
CA ILE A 675 4.15 22.24 29.83
C ILE A 675 2.80 22.43 29.12
N LEU A 676 1.68 22.32 29.85
CA LEU A 676 0.35 22.65 29.33
C LEU A 676 0.09 24.14 29.53
N LEU A 677 -0.05 24.88 28.44
CA LEU A 677 -0.48 26.26 28.52
C LEU A 677 -1.89 26.33 29.11
N GLY A 678 -2.06 27.13 30.15
CA GLY A 678 -3.30 27.33 30.88
C GLY A 678 -3.49 26.46 32.11
N ASN A 679 -2.63 25.47 32.39
CA ASN A 679 -2.67 24.68 33.62
C ASN A 679 -1.58 25.14 34.59
N LEU A 680 -1.99 25.71 35.73
CA LEU A 680 -1.08 26.24 36.74
C LEU A 680 -0.96 25.33 37.97
N GLU A 681 -1.63 24.18 38.02
CA GLU A 681 -1.54 23.28 39.15
C GLU A 681 -0.07 22.92 39.46
N ALA A 682 0.27 22.87 40.75
CA ALA A 682 1.63 22.59 41.19
C ALA A 682 2.05 21.18 40.75
N THR A 683 3.11 21.11 39.96
CA THR A 683 3.82 19.89 39.54
C THR A 683 4.08 18.92 40.69
#